data_AF-A0A7C8IR38-F1
#
_entry.id   AF-A0A7C8IR38-F1
#
_cell.length_a   1.000
_cell.length_b   1.000
_cell.length_c   1.000
_cell.angle_alpha   90.00
_cell.angle_beta   90.00
_cell.angle_gamma   90.00
#
_symmetry.space_group_name_H-M   'P 1'
#
loop_
_entity.id
_entity.type
_entity.pdbx_description
1 polymer ?
#
loop_
_entity_poly.entity_id
_entity_poly.type
_entity_poly.pdbx_seq_one_letter_code
_entity_poly.pdbx_strand_id
1 'polypeptide(L)'
;MDREAIITASTQHNIIPGRVYKYGTAGFRMSADLLDGVTFRVGLLAALRSRKLNGQAIGVMITASHNPAVDNGVKIVDPLGDMLEQEWEAYATNLVNAPSHGELVEYFIKLADTLKIDLASPGKVIVGRDTRPSGITLVTALADSLAATNTTFVDYKILTTPQLHYLTRCVNTAGTPGAYGEVSEAGYYSKLLEAFYRALRGRKVSGGLTVDCANGVGGPKLNELLKRHDAQKTGLQVKVINDDVLRPEILNLDCGADFVKTRQRAPPNPKPAPGERWCSLDGDADRLIYYWVDPDTGFFMLDGDRIATLAASFIADLSRSAGLEHQLRIGVIQTAYANGASTKYIEQHLQLPVVCTPTGVKHLHHAACSFDIGVYFEANGHGTVLFSPTAVQTFKTKEPQSPAQKDALDILSALADLINQTVGDAISDMLMVEVILAHKAWTMKDWALTYKDLPNRLVRVEVGNKDLFQTTDAERKLSHPVGCQDEIDKEVKKYTAARSFARASGTENACRVYAEAATRSEADELANKVAVIVLCLSLLAATSTLAVPSLLKQTRLSPVVRQGSKLLVDGKQWKSVGPNVYWLGLDENVTPPAGEPYDPSTKSSYPTKERVTEVMAVVNALGGTMIRTHTLGVSTGNPLSIWPKQGVVNEEAFNIIDWAVYQAGLYGVRLLVPLVDNYDYYHGGKYNFLRWAGFDLTQARDSNNPQIQQFYTNATIVSAFKDYIKTLLTHRNQYNNLTYAEDPTIFAYETGNELLGPVWGDMNCPADWVRDIAKYVKGLAPNKLFFDGTYGINKTHLSIEEVDVFSDHFYPTNNAKLQAGIKAVEGAGRVYFAGEYDWVGQSGGDSLESFFSDSREQSRSRRRHFLELIWEEWPGL
;
A
#
# COMPACT_ATOMS: atom_id res chain seq x y z
N MET A 1 -7.47 -46.94 5.64
CA MET A 1 -6.89 -45.77 4.93
C MET A 1 -5.44 -46.08 4.63
N ASP A 2 -4.98 -45.75 3.43
CA ASP A 2 -3.62 -46.04 2.97
C ASP A 2 -2.68 -44.88 3.33
N ARG A 3 -1.76 -45.10 4.27
CA ARG A 3 -0.77 -44.11 4.71
C ARG A 3 0.20 -43.76 3.58
N GLU A 4 0.62 -44.77 2.82
CA GLU A 4 1.59 -44.61 1.74
C GLU A 4 1.01 -43.79 0.59
N ALA A 5 -0.29 -43.91 0.33
CA ALA A 5 -0.98 -43.08 -0.67
C ALA A 5 -0.90 -41.59 -0.34
N ILE A 6 -1.14 -41.19 0.92
CA ILE A 6 -1.06 -39.78 1.34
C ILE A 6 0.38 -39.28 1.29
N ILE A 7 1.36 -40.07 1.77
CA ILE A 7 2.77 -39.71 1.70
C ILE A 7 3.19 -39.51 0.25
N THR A 8 2.93 -40.50 -0.61
CA THR A 8 3.29 -40.48 -2.04
C THR A 8 2.70 -39.25 -2.73
N ALA A 9 1.42 -38.97 -2.54
CA ALA A 9 0.80 -37.78 -3.12
C ALA A 9 1.40 -36.48 -2.56
N SER A 10 1.62 -36.39 -1.24
CA SER A 10 2.17 -35.19 -0.61
C SER A 10 3.58 -34.84 -1.07
N THR A 11 4.40 -35.82 -1.50
CA THR A 11 5.75 -35.57 -2.01
C THR A 11 5.78 -34.75 -3.30
N GLN A 12 4.66 -34.72 -4.04
CA GLN A 12 4.50 -33.87 -5.22
C GLN A 12 4.15 -32.41 -4.85
N HIS A 13 3.75 -32.16 -3.59
CA HIS A 13 3.22 -30.88 -3.10
C HIS A 13 3.98 -30.39 -1.85
N ASN A 14 5.23 -30.00 -2.05
CA ASN A 14 6.11 -29.56 -0.97
C ASN A 14 5.73 -28.15 -0.46
N ILE A 15 5.88 -27.94 0.85
CA ILE A 15 5.91 -26.59 1.45
C ILE A 15 7.36 -26.12 1.56
N ILE A 16 7.56 -24.82 1.79
CA ILE A 16 8.89 -24.27 2.05
C ILE A 16 9.32 -24.62 3.48
N PRO A 17 10.46 -25.33 3.67
CA PRO A 17 10.96 -25.66 5.00
C PRO A 17 11.19 -24.41 5.87
N GLY A 18 10.76 -24.46 7.13
CA GLY A 18 10.95 -23.37 8.09
C GLY A 18 10.02 -22.17 7.93
N ARG A 19 9.16 -22.14 6.90
CA ARG A 19 8.13 -21.10 6.76
C ARG A 19 6.90 -21.47 7.57
N VAL A 20 6.36 -20.50 8.31
CA VAL A 20 5.12 -20.66 9.07
C VAL A 20 3.94 -20.14 8.25
N TYR A 21 2.92 -20.97 8.09
CA TYR A 21 1.67 -20.66 7.40
C TYR A 21 0.55 -20.50 8.43
N LYS A 22 -0.33 -19.51 8.28
CA LYS A 22 -1.43 -19.28 9.23
C LYS A 22 -2.76 -19.20 8.50
N TYR A 23 -3.76 -19.91 9.00
CA TYR A 23 -5.14 -19.75 8.54
C TYR A 23 -5.69 -18.43 9.09
N GLY A 24 -5.93 -17.45 8.22
CA GLY A 24 -6.45 -16.14 8.58
C GLY A 24 -7.98 -16.08 8.51
N THR A 25 -8.53 -14.86 8.59
CA THR A 25 -9.99 -14.60 8.53
C THR A 25 -10.65 -15.08 7.23
N ALA A 26 -9.88 -15.25 6.16
CA ALA A 26 -10.35 -15.67 4.85
C ALA A 26 -9.55 -16.86 4.29
N GLY A 27 -9.08 -17.75 5.17
CA GLY A 27 -8.27 -18.92 4.80
C GLY A 27 -6.77 -18.63 4.70
N PHE A 28 -6.05 -19.47 3.96
CA PHE A 28 -4.66 -19.21 3.62
C PHE A 28 -4.61 -18.30 2.40
N ARG A 29 -3.83 -17.22 2.47
CA ARG A 29 -3.69 -16.26 1.37
C ARG A 29 -2.26 -15.72 1.35
N MET A 30 -1.62 -15.80 0.18
CA MET A 30 -0.24 -15.38 -0.06
C MET A 30 0.06 -15.47 -1.56
N SER A 31 1.30 -15.18 -1.94
CA SER A 31 1.81 -15.42 -3.30
C SER A 31 1.50 -16.85 -3.77
N ALA A 32 1.04 -16.99 -5.01
CA ALA A 32 0.50 -18.24 -5.52
C ALA A 32 1.51 -19.40 -5.58
N ASP A 33 2.79 -19.08 -5.78
CA ASP A 33 3.92 -20.03 -5.80
C ASP A 33 4.14 -20.76 -4.46
N LEU A 34 3.56 -20.26 -3.37
CA LEU A 34 3.67 -20.83 -2.04
C LEU A 34 2.50 -21.75 -1.66
N LEU A 35 1.46 -21.81 -2.49
CA LEU A 35 0.16 -22.37 -2.10
C LEU A 35 -0.08 -23.81 -2.53
N ASP A 36 0.77 -24.39 -3.37
CA ASP A 36 0.58 -25.76 -3.86
C ASP A 36 0.54 -26.79 -2.71
N GLY A 37 1.62 -26.88 -1.92
CA GLY A 37 1.68 -27.73 -0.73
C GLY A 37 0.68 -27.37 0.37
N VAL A 38 0.29 -26.09 0.47
CA VAL A 38 -0.74 -25.63 1.42
C VAL A 38 -2.11 -26.16 1.00
N THR A 39 -2.44 -26.05 -0.28
CA THR A 39 -3.76 -26.43 -0.83
C THR A 39 -3.96 -27.94 -0.76
N PHE A 40 -2.92 -28.73 -1.04
CA PHE A 40 -2.94 -30.19 -0.82
C PHE A 40 -3.32 -30.53 0.64
N ARG A 41 -2.65 -29.90 1.60
CA ARG A 41 -2.91 -30.13 3.03
C ARG A 41 -4.29 -29.62 3.46
N VAL A 42 -4.80 -28.55 2.86
CA VAL A 42 -6.18 -28.08 3.06
C VAL A 42 -7.21 -29.09 2.54
N GLY A 43 -6.95 -29.78 1.44
CA GLY A 43 -7.85 -30.83 0.95
C GLY A 43 -7.92 -32.04 1.88
N LEU A 44 -6.81 -32.42 2.52
CA LEU A 44 -6.84 -33.40 3.63
C LEU A 44 -7.75 -32.93 4.76
N LEU A 45 -7.67 -31.66 5.17
CA LEU A 45 -8.54 -31.13 6.23
C LEU A 45 -10.02 -31.10 5.81
N ALA A 46 -10.32 -30.67 4.59
CA ALA A 46 -11.69 -30.65 4.06
C ALA A 46 -12.29 -32.06 4.02
N ALA A 47 -11.47 -33.06 3.67
CA ALA A 47 -11.82 -34.47 3.70
C ALA A 47 -12.16 -34.96 5.14
N LEU A 48 -11.41 -34.54 6.15
CA LEU A 48 -11.74 -34.82 7.56
C LEU A 48 -13.01 -34.10 8.00
N ARG A 49 -13.16 -32.83 7.62
CA ARG A 49 -14.34 -32.02 7.98
C ARG A 49 -15.62 -32.64 7.46
N SER A 50 -15.62 -33.07 6.19
CA SER A 50 -16.77 -33.75 5.60
C SER A 50 -17.15 -35.02 6.37
N ARG A 51 -16.16 -35.86 6.70
CA ARG A 51 -16.38 -37.10 7.47
C ARG A 51 -16.88 -36.82 8.89
N LYS A 52 -16.34 -35.80 9.54
CA LYS A 52 -16.83 -35.36 10.86
C LYS A 52 -18.31 -34.99 10.83
N LEU A 53 -18.76 -34.41 9.72
CA LEU A 53 -20.14 -34.00 9.48
C LEU A 53 -20.92 -35.05 8.67
N ASN A 54 -20.65 -36.33 8.90
CA ASN A 54 -21.39 -37.47 8.33
C ASN A 54 -21.46 -37.48 6.80
N GLY A 55 -20.39 -37.06 6.13
CA GLY A 55 -20.28 -37.06 4.67
C GLY A 55 -20.99 -35.89 3.97
N GLN A 56 -21.43 -34.87 4.74
CA GLN A 56 -21.90 -33.62 4.14
C GLN A 56 -20.82 -32.99 3.26
N ALA A 57 -21.25 -32.38 2.16
CA ALA A 57 -20.35 -31.71 1.22
C ALA A 57 -19.69 -30.50 1.87
N ILE A 58 -18.37 -30.43 1.77
CA ILE A 58 -17.57 -29.27 2.17
C ILE A 58 -17.15 -28.51 0.91
N GLY A 59 -17.34 -27.19 0.91
CA GLY A 59 -16.87 -26.34 -0.18
C GLY A 59 -15.42 -25.92 0.03
N VAL A 60 -14.66 -25.81 -1.05
CA VAL A 60 -13.32 -25.20 -1.06
C VAL A 60 -13.28 -24.15 -2.15
N MET A 61 -13.07 -22.89 -1.78
CA MET A 61 -12.92 -21.79 -2.74
C MET A 61 -11.46 -21.43 -2.92
N ILE A 62 -10.99 -21.41 -4.16
CA ILE A 62 -9.64 -20.98 -4.52
C ILE A 62 -9.70 -19.57 -5.08
N THR A 63 -9.29 -18.60 -4.27
CA THR A 63 -9.29 -17.18 -4.62
C THR A 63 -8.51 -16.35 -3.59
N ALA A 64 -7.96 -15.22 -4.04
CA ALA A 64 -7.49 -14.16 -3.16
C ALA A 64 -8.35 -12.87 -3.20
N SER A 65 -9.58 -12.91 -3.75
CA SER A 65 -10.52 -11.78 -3.74
C SER A 65 -9.87 -10.50 -4.31
N HIS A 66 -9.85 -9.41 -3.55
CA HIS A 66 -9.27 -8.10 -3.90
C HIS A 66 -7.73 -8.04 -4.06
N ASN A 67 -6.97 -9.10 -3.71
CA ASN A 67 -5.52 -9.06 -3.80
C ASN A 67 -5.01 -8.91 -5.25
N PRO A 68 -3.74 -8.48 -5.46
CA PRO A 68 -3.11 -8.47 -6.78
C PRO A 68 -3.09 -9.84 -7.44
N ALA A 69 -3.08 -9.90 -8.78
CA ALA A 69 -3.16 -11.13 -9.58
C ALA A 69 -2.15 -12.23 -9.23
N VAL A 70 -0.97 -11.86 -8.73
CA VAL A 70 0.13 -12.78 -8.35
C VAL A 70 -0.16 -13.62 -7.11
N ASP A 71 -1.07 -13.15 -6.24
CA ASP A 71 -1.50 -13.89 -5.07
C ASP A 71 -2.54 -14.96 -5.42
N ASN A 72 -2.78 -15.91 -4.52
CA ASN A 72 -4.01 -16.70 -4.51
C ASN A 72 -4.37 -17.04 -3.05
N GLY A 73 -5.39 -17.86 -2.85
CA GLY A 73 -5.77 -18.33 -1.54
C GLY A 73 -6.69 -19.52 -1.60
N VAL A 74 -6.89 -20.14 -0.44
CA VAL A 74 -7.78 -21.29 -0.28
C VAL A 74 -8.56 -21.15 1.03
N LYS A 75 -9.89 -21.21 0.94
CA LYS A 75 -10.83 -21.14 2.07
C LYS A 75 -11.81 -22.30 2.06
N ILE A 76 -12.20 -22.75 3.24
CA ILE A 76 -13.15 -23.86 3.43
C ILE A 76 -14.52 -23.29 3.79
N VAL A 77 -15.56 -23.88 3.21
CA VAL A 77 -16.98 -23.55 3.40
C VAL A 77 -17.68 -24.74 4.04
N ASP A 78 -18.29 -24.51 5.19
CA ASP A 78 -19.04 -25.53 5.93
C ASP A 78 -20.41 -25.83 5.28
N PRO A 79 -21.11 -26.91 5.67
CA PRO A 79 -22.22 -27.46 4.89
C PRO A 79 -23.39 -26.51 4.59
N LEU A 80 -23.66 -25.54 5.46
CA LEU A 80 -24.73 -24.56 5.27
C LEU A 80 -24.28 -23.33 4.48
N GLY A 81 -23.07 -23.35 3.90
CA GLY A 81 -22.50 -22.21 3.20
C GLY A 81 -21.81 -21.22 4.13
N ASP A 82 -21.65 -21.53 5.42
CA ASP A 82 -20.94 -20.67 6.36
C ASP A 82 -19.42 -20.83 6.23
N MET A 83 -18.66 -19.89 6.80
CA MET A 83 -17.21 -20.03 6.94
C MET A 83 -16.85 -21.19 7.86
N LEU A 84 -15.66 -21.77 7.68
CA LEU A 84 -15.12 -22.83 8.54
C LEU A 84 -15.23 -22.49 10.04
N GLU A 85 -15.71 -23.45 10.82
CA GLU A 85 -15.75 -23.38 12.29
C GLU A 85 -14.39 -22.98 12.91
N GLN A 86 -14.40 -22.11 13.92
CA GLN A 86 -13.18 -21.45 14.42
C GLN A 86 -12.14 -22.41 14.99
N GLU A 87 -12.58 -23.44 15.69
CA GLU A 87 -11.67 -24.45 16.24
C GLU A 87 -10.89 -25.18 15.13
N TRP A 88 -11.47 -25.28 13.93
CA TRP A 88 -10.84 -25.96 12.79
C TRP A 88 -9.76 -25.13 12.09
N GLU A 89 -9.71 -23.81 12.30
CA GLU A 89 -8.65 -22.95 11.77
C GLU A 89 -7.28 -23.30 12.39
N ALA A 90 -7.28 -23.66 13.68
CA ALA A 90 -6.09 -24.13 14.37
C ALA A 90 -5.63 -25.50 13.83
N TYR A 91 -6.59 -26.41 13.57
CA TYR A 91 -6.28 -27.69 12.94
C TYR A 91 -5.71 -27.51 11.53
N ALA A 92 -6.27 -26.58 10.74
CA ALA A 92 -5.75 -26.22 9.42
C ALA A 92 -4.32 -25.71 9.51
N THR A 93 -4.08 -24.75 10.41
CA THR A 93 -2.75 -24.16 10.63
C THR A 93 -1.73 -25.22 11.02
N ASN A 94 -2.05 -26.07 11.99
CA ASN A 94 -1.12 -27.12 12.45
C ASN A 94 -0.86 -28.18 11.39
N LEU A 95 -1.89 -28.62 10.66
CA LEU A 95 -1.76 -29.61 9.59
C LEU A 95 -0.88 -29.06 8.45
N VAL A 96 -1.07 -27.81 8.06
CA VAL A 96 -0.25 -27.17 7.00
C VAL A 96 1.22 -27.07 7.40
N ASN A 97 1.51 -26.78 8.67
CA ASN A 97 2.88 -26.63 9.18
C ASN A 97 3.55 -27.96 9.60
N ALA A 98 2.98 -29.12 9.29
CA ALA A 98 3.64 -30.39 9.54
C ALA A 98 5.00 -30.43 8.80
N PRO A 99 6.13 -30.65 9.50
CA PRO A 99 7.47 -30.38 8.97
C PRO A 99 7.96 -31.44 7.98
N SER A 100 7.37 -32.63 8.00
CA SER A 100 7.67 -33.72 7.07
C SER A 100 6.39 -34.39 6.58
N HIS A 101 6.47 -35.07 5.44
CA HIS A 101 5.34 -35.82 4.87
C HIS A 101 4.87 -36.97 5.77
N GLY A 102 5.80 -37.60 6.50
CA GLY A 102 5.46 -38.62 7.51
C GLY A 102 4.69 -38.00 8.68
N GLU A 103 5.18 -36.90 9.25
CA GLU A 103 4.52 -36.20 10.35
C GLU A 103 3.18 -35.59 9.94
N LEU A 104 3.01 -35.20 8.68
CA LEU A 104 1.72 -34.78 8.12
C LEU A 104 0.68 -35.89 8.26
N VAL A 105 1.03 -37.12 7.88
CA VAL A 105 0.11 -38.28 7.97
C VAL A 105 -0.13 -38.67 9.42
N GLU A 106 0.89 -38.64 10.27
CA GLU A 106 0.73 -38.89 11.71
C GLU A 106 -0.21 -37.87 12.35
N TYR A 107 -0.04 -36.59 12.05
CA TYR A 107 -0.93 -35.53 12.55
C TYR A 107 -2.35 -35.72 12.02
N PHE A 108 -2.52 -36.02 10.73
CA PHE A 108 -3.83 -36.28 10.12
C PHE A 108 -4.58 -37.42 10.83
N ILE A 109 -3.91 -38.54 11.08
CA ILE A 109 -4.51 -39.71 11.76
C ILE A 109 -4.82 -39.36 13.21
N LYS A 110 -3.86 -38.75 13.92
CA LYS A 110 -4.04 -38.33 15.31
C LYS A 110 -5.22 -37.37 15.46
N LEU A 111 -5.38 -36.44 14.52
CA LEU A 111 -6.49 -35.50 14.50
C LEU A 111 -7.82 -36.24 14.30
N ALA A 112 -7.87 -37.21 13.38
CA ALA A 112 -9.04 -38.05 13.18
C ALA A 112 -9.42 -38.82 14.44
N ASP A 113 -8.46 -39.45 15.12
CA ASP A 113 -8.68 -40.17 16.38
C ASP A 113 -9.19 -39.23 17.48
N THR A 114 -8.54 -38.06 17.63
CA THR A 114 -8.90 -37.04 18.63
C THR A 114 -10.33 -36.54 18.42
N LEU A 115 -10.71 -36.29 17.18
CA LEU A 115 -12.04 -35.81 16.81
C LEU A 115 -13.06 -36.95 16.62
N LYS A 116 -12.65 -38.21 16.84
CA LYS A 116 -13.46 -39.43 16.67
C LYS A 116 -14.08 -39.52 15.28
N ILE A 117 -13.26 -39.31 14.25
CA ILE A 117 -13.65 -39.34 12.84
C ILE A 117 -13.32 -40.72 12.28
N ASP A 118 -14.34 -41.43 11.78
CA ASP A 118 -14.11 -42.67 11.04
C ASP A 118 -13.53 -42.36 9.66
N LEU A 119 -12.25 -42.69 9.47
CA LEU A 119 -11.51 -42.48 8.23
C LEU A 119 -12.02 -43.36 7.06
N ALA A 120 -12.80 -44.41 7.33
CA ALA A 120 -13.46 -45.22 6.31
C ALA A 120 -14.79 -44.63 5.83
N SER A 121 -15.38 -43.70 6.59
CA SER A 121 -16.63 -43.04 6.21
C SER A 121 -16.46 -42.22 4.92
N PRO A 122 -17.53 -42.11 4.10
CA PRO A 122 -17.48 -41.34 2.87
C PRO A 122 -17.29 -39.85 3.20
N GLY A 123 -16.43 -39.18 2.44
CA GLY A 123 -16.31 -37.73 2.44
C GLY A 123 -16.67 -37.18 1.06
N LYS A 124 -17.14 -35.94 1.02
CA LYS A 124 -17.46 -35.20 -0.20
C LYS A 124 -16.95 -33.76 -0.11
N VAL A 125 -16.20 -33.35 -1.11
CA VAL A 125 -15.69 -31.99 -1.27
C VAL A 125 -16.09 -31.47 -2.65
N ILE A 126 -16.56 -30.23 -2.69
CA ILE A 126 -16.81 -29.50 -3.93
C ILE A 126 -15.88 -28.29 -4.01
N VAL A 127 -15.40 -27.95 -5.21
CA VAL A 127 -14.45 -26.86 -5.40
C VAL A 127 -14.93 -25.88 -6.46
N GLY A 128 -14.61 -24.61 -6.24
CA GLY A 128 -14.70 -23.53 -7.23
C GLY A 128 -13.45 -22.66 -7.15
N ARG A 129 -13.15 -21.96 -8.24
CA ARG A 129 -12.04 -21.00 -8.30
C ARG A 129 -12.43 -19.72 -9.03
N ASP A 130 -11.70 -18.65 -8.76
CA ASP A 130 -11.77 -17.41 -9.55
C ASP A 130 -10.98 -17.55 -10.88
N THR A 131 -10.66 -16.42 -11.51
CA THR A 131 -9.97 -16.36 -12.82
C THR A 131 -8.44 -16.36 -12.70
N ARG A 132 -7.86 -16.51 -11.51
CA ARG A 132 -6.40 -16.50 -11.34
C ARG A 132 -5.76 -17.71 -12.05
N PRO A 133 -4.64 -17.51 -12.78
CA PRO A 133 -4.00 -18.59 -13.53
C PRO A 133 -3.57 -19.77 -12.66
N SER A 134 -3.05 -19.48 -11.47
CA SER A 134 -2.62 -20.48 -10.50
C SER A 134 -3.75 -21.36 -9.99
N GLY A 135 -5.01 -20.93 -10.13
CA GLY A 135 -6.17 -21.67 -9.62
C GLY A 135 -6.27 -23.08 -10.19
N ILE A 136 -5.86 -23.33 -11.44
CA ILE A 136 -5.89 -24.68 -12.03
C ILE A 136 -4.93 -25.62 -11.28
N THR A 137 -3.68 -25.18 -11.07
CA THR A 137 -2.67 -25.94 -10.33
C THR A 137 -3.11 -26.23 -8.90
N LEU A 138 -3.70 -25.23 -8.23
CA LEU A 138 -4.19 -25.41 -6.86
C LEU A 138 -5.38 -26.37 -6.77
N VAL A 139 -6.28 -26.37 -7.77
CA VAL A 139 -7.35 -27.39 -7.86
C VAL A 139 -6.75 -28.79 -8.02
N THR A 140 -5.69 -28.95 -8.81
CA THR A 140 -4.98 -30.24 -8.95
C THR A 140 -4.41 -30.72 -7.62
N ALA A 141 -3.68 -29.86 -6.90
CA ALA A 141 -3.14 -30.20 -5.58
C ALA A 141 -4.24 -30.58 -4.57
N LEU A 142 -5.38 -29.89 -4.62
CA LEU A 142 -6.56 -30.26 -3.83
C LEU A 142 -7.06 -31.66 -4.23
N ALA A 143 -7.25 -31.92 -5.52
CA ALA A 143 -7.76 -33.18 -6.04
C ALA A 143 -6.86 -34.37 -5.66
N ASP A 144 -5.54 -34.21 -5.71
CA ASP A 144 -4.58 -35.26 -5.35
C ASP A 144 -4.70 -35.68 -3.88
N SER A 145 -4.94 -34.72 -2.97
CA SER A 145 -5.20 -35.02 -1.55
C SER A 145 -6.53 -35.77 -1.33
N LEU A 146 -7.56 -35.43 -2.12
CA LEU A 146 -8.88 -36.03 -2.02
C LEU A 146 -8.88 -37.44 -2.60
N ALA A 147 -8.14 -37.66 -3.69
CA ALA A 147 -7.88 -38.99 -4.24
C ALA A 147 -7.13 -39.88 -3.23
N ALA A 148 -6.07 -39.37 -2.61
CA ALA A 148 -5.29 -40.10 -1.60
C ALA A 148 -6.11 -40.49 -0.35
N THR A 149 -7.19 -39.74 -0.07
CA THR A 149 -8.09 -40.02 1.06
C THR A 149 -9.39 -40.73 0.65
N ASN A 150 -9.56 -41.13 -0.62
CA ASN A 150 -10.80 -41.71 -1.14
C ASN A 150 -12.03 -40.83 -0.85
N THR A 151 -11.90 -39.53 -1.07
CA THR A 151 -12.93 -38.52 -0.86
C THR A 151 -13.55 -38.13 -2.20
N THR A 152 -14.89 -38.10 -2.28
CA THR A 152 -15.59 -37.69 -3.51
C THR A 152 -15.29 -36.23 -3.81
N PHE A 153 -14.91 -35.94 -5.06
CA PHE A 153 -14.47 -34.63 -5.51
C PHE A 153 -15.34 -34.15 -6.69
N VAL A 154 -15.86 -32.93 -6.61
CA VAL A 154 -16.62 -32.30 -7.69
C VAL A 154 -16.05 -30.90 -7.97
N ASP A 155 -15.55 -30.69 -9.18
CA ASP A 155 -15.01 -29.41 -9.62
C ASP A 155 -16.04 -28.63 -10.46
N TYR A 156 -16.61 -27.58 -9.87
CA TYR A 156 -17.55 -26.66 -10.52
C TYR A 156 -16.86 -25.57 -11.36
N LYS A 157 -15.55 -25.68 -11.52
CA LYS A 157 -14.73 -24.84 -12.36
C LYS A 157 -14.71 -23.38 -11.86
N ILE A 158 -15.08 -22.44 -12.72
CA ILE A 158 -14.95 -21.01 -12.47
C ILE A 158 -16.26 -20.53 -11.85
N LEU A 159 -16.20 -20.00 -10.63
CA LEU A 159 -17.36 -19.52 -9.87
C LEU A 159 -17.00 -18.22 -9.15
N THR A 160 -18.01 -17.39 -8.85
CA THR A 160 -17.85 -16.38 -7.79
C THR A 160 -17.76 -17.09 -6.43
N THR A 161 -17.18 -16.42 -5.42
CA THR A 161 -17.21 -16.94 -4.05
C THR A 161 -18.66 -17.26 -3.60
N PRO A 162 -19.63 -16.35 -3.75
CA PRO A 162 -21.02 -16.62 -3.36
C PRO A 162 -21.66 -17.82 -4.06
N GLN A 163 -21.33 -18.05 -5.33
CA GLN A 163 -21.84 -19.21 -6.07
C GLN A 163 -21.38 -20.54 -5.46
N LEU A 164 -20.13 -20.63 -4.99
CA LEU A 164 -19.66 -21.83 -4.30
C LEU A 164 -20.38 -22.04 -2.96
N HIS A 165 -20.59 -20.96 -2.19
CA HIS A 165 -21.33 -21.03 -0.93
C HIS A 165 -22.78 -21.47 -1.15
N TYR A 166 -23.44 -20.92 -2.18
CA TYR A 166 -24.76 -21.35 -2.64
C TYR A 166 -24.78 -22.85 -2.97
N LEU A 167 -23.85 -23.32 -3.82
CA LEU A 167 -23.79 -24.73 -4.23
C LEU A 167 -23.54 -25.65 -3.03
N THR A 168 -22.65 -25.27 -2.11
CA THR A 168 -22.35 -26.04 -0.89
C THR A 168 -23.63 -26.23 -0.07
N ARG A 169 -24.38 -25.16 0.18
CA ARG A 169 -25.66 -25.23 0.89
C ARG A 169 -26.71 -26.03 0.14
N CYS A 170 -26.85 -25.84 -1.17
CA CYS A 170 -27.84 -26.56 -1.97
C CYS A 170 -27.55 -28.06 -2.01
N VAL A 171 -26.29 -28.48 -2.17
CA VAL A 171 -25.91 -29.91 -2.14
C VAL A 171 -26.34 -30.57 -0.83
N ASN A 172 -26.19 -29.86 0.30
CA ASN A 172 -26.46 -30.41 1.62
C ASN A 172 -27.93 -30.31 2.06
N THR A 173 -28.72 -29.44 1.41
CA THR A 173 -30.14 -29.21 1.77
C THR A 173 -31.12 -29.75 0.72
N ALA A 174 -30.63 -30.19 -0.44
CA ALA A 174 -31.44 -30.78 -1.49
C ALA A 174 -32.30 -31.95 -0.97
N GLY A 175 -33.58 -31.96 -1.34
CA GLY A 175 -34.53 -33.00 -0.91
C GLY A 175 -34.99 -32.90 0.55
N THR A 176 -34.54 -31.88 1.31
CA THR A 176 -35.03 -31.61 2.67
C THR A 176 -36.08 -30.49 2.67
N PRO A 177 -36.90 -30.35 3.72
CA PRO A 177 -37.81 -29.19 3.87
C PRO A 177 -37.09 -27.83 3.88
N GLY A 178 -35.79 -27.83 4.17
CA GLY A 178 -34.94 -26.63 4.17
C GLY A 178 -34.14 -26.43 2.88
N ALA A 179 -34.55 -27.03 1.76
CA ALA A 179 -33.86 -26.91 0.48
C ALA A 179 -33.62 -25.44 0.09
N TYR A 180 -32.37 -25.09 -0.15
CA TYR A 180 -31.99 -23.69 -0.42
C TYR A 180 -32.18 -23.27 -1.89
N GLY A 181 -32.14 -24.23 -2.82
CA GLY A 181 -32.26 -24.00 -4.25
C GLY A 181 -31.80 -25.22 -5.06
N GLU A 182 -31.84 -25.10 -6.38
CA GLU A 182 -31.34 -26.15 -7.28
C GLU A 182 -29.80 -26.20 -7.25
N VAL A 183 -29.24 -27.41 -7.28
CA VAL A 183 -27.79 -27.68 -7.24
C VAL A 183 -27.15 -27.44 -8.61
N SER A 184 -27.17 -26.19 -9.07
CA SER A 184 -26.56 -25.79 -10.34
C SER A 184 -26.28 -24.28 -10.37
N GLU A 185 -25.37 -23.86 -11.23
CA GLU A 185 -25.15 -22.43 -11.49
C GLU A 185 -26.40 -21.77 -12.09
N ALA A 186 -27.13 -22.51 -12.94
CA ALA A 186 -28.43 -22.07 -13.46
C ALA A 186 -29.45 -21.86 -12.33
N GLY A 187 -29.46 -22.74 -11.34
CA GLY A 187 -30.28 -22.63 -10.13
C GLY A 187 -30.02 -21.36 -9.34
N TYR A 188 -28.75 -20.96 -9.20
CA TYR A 188 -28.37 -19.69 -8.58
C TYR A 188 -28.99 -18.50 -9.32
N TYR A 189 -28.85 -18.44 -10.64
CA TYR A 189 -29.42 -17.35 -11.45
C TYR A 189 -30.94 -17.32 -11.39
N SER A 190 -31.60 -18.46 -11.55
CA SER A 190 -33.06 -18.56 -11.50
C SER A 190 -33.59 -18.11 -10.14
N LYS A 191 -32.99 -18.58 -9.04
CA LYS A 191 -33.37 -18.17 -7.69
C LYS A 191 -33.31 -16.65 -7.51
N LEU A 192 -32.18 -16.02 -7.87
CA LEU A 192 -32.01 -14.57 -7.74
C LEU A 192 -33.02 -13.80 -8.59
N LEU A 193 -33.20 -14.18 -9.87
CA LEU A 193 -34.10 -13.47 -10.78
C LEU A 193 -35.58 -13.62 -10.38
N GLU A 194 -36.01 -14.82 -9.98
CA GLU A 194 -37.39 -15.04 -9.51
C GLU A 194 -37.68 -14.23 -8.24
N ALA A 195 -36.75 -14.22 -7.28
CA ALA A 195 -36.86 -13.42 -6.07
C ALA A 195 -36.83 -11.91 -6.38
N PHE A 196 -35.98 -11.46 -7.31
CA PHE A 196 -35.89 -10.08 -7.76
C PHE A 196 -37.21 -9.60 -8.39
N TYR A 197 -37.80 -10.39 -9.28
CA TYR A 197 -39.10 -10.07 -9.89
C TYR A 197 -40.22 -9.99 -8.86
N ARG A 198 -40.24 -10.93 -7.90
CA ARG A 198 -41.20 -10.89 -6.79
C ARG A 198 -41.00 -9.67 -5.90
N ALA A 199 -39.76 -9.33 -5.57
CA ALA A 199 -39.42 -8.22 -4.69
C ALA A 199 -39.78 -6.86 -5.29
N LEU A 200 -39.64 -6.69 -6.62
CA LEU A 200 -40.04 -5.46 -7.31
C LEU A 200 -41.56 -5.23 -7.32
N ARG A 201 -42.39 -6.28 -7.26
CA ARG A 201 -43.87 -6.18 -7.30
C ARG A 201 -44.39 -5.29 -8.44
N GLY A 202 -43.80 -5.40 -9.62
CA GLY A 202 -44.19 -4.61 -10.80
C GLY A 202 -43.67 -3.16 -10.82
N ARG A 203 -42.96 -2.71 -9.78
CA ARG A 203 -42.15 -1.49 -9.85
C ARG A 203 -40.98 -1.70 -10.80
N LYS A 204 -40.50 -0.61 -11.38
CA LYS A 204 -39.38 -0.63 -12.31
C LYS A 204 -38.22 0.19 -11.77
N VAL A 205 -37.03 -0.34 -11.97
CA VAL A 205 -35.77 0.36 -11.79
C VAL A 205 -35.71 1.51 -12.80
N SER A 206 -35.26 2.68 -12.33
CA SER A 206 -35.12 3.89 -13.15
C SER A 206 -33.65 4.15 -13.48
N GLY A 207 -33.37 4.55 -14.73
CA GLY A 207 -32.01 4.81 -15.22
C GLY A 207 -31.17 3.55 -15.44
N GLY A 208 -30.03 3.73 -16.12
CA GLY A 208 -29.04 2.66 -16.32
C GLY A 208 -28.10 2.51 -15.13
N LEU A 209 -27.56 1.30 -14.97
CA LEU A 209 -26.53 0.95 -14.00
C LEU A 209 -25.27 0.50 -14.75
N THR A 210 -24.12 1.13 -14.47
CA THR A 210 -22.83 0.63 -14.95
C THR A 210 -22.14 -0.16 -13.85
N VAL A 211 -21.70 -1.37 -14.16
CA VAL A 211 -21.08 -2.29 -13.19
C VAL A 211 -19.64 -2.58 -13.61
N ASP A 212 -18.71 -2.14 -12.78
CA ASP A 212 -17.29 -2.48 -12.86
C ASP A 212 -17.04 -3.84 -12.22
N CYS A 213 -16.62 -4.81 -13.03
CA CYS A 213 -16.43 -6.18 -12.60
C CYS A 213 -14.97 -6.55 -12.26
N ALA A 214 -14.11 -5.54 -12.07
CA ALA A 214 -12.72 -5.70 -11.61
C ALA A 214 -11.82 -6.61 -12.46
N ASN A 215 -12.21 -6.89 -13.70
CA ASN A 215 -11.67 -7.93 -14.59
C ASN A 215 -11.69 -9.33 -13.93
N GLY A 216 -12.59 -9.53 -12.98
CA GLY A 216 -12.75 -10.75 -12.19
C GLY A 216 -13.87 -11.65 -12.67
N VAL A 217 -14.05 -12.76 -11.96
CA VAL A 217 -15.07 -13.77 -12.29
C VAL A 217 -16.49 -13.19 -12.27
N GLY A 218 -16.74 -12.12 -11.52
CA GLY A 218 -18.03 -11.43 -11.49
C GLY A 218 -18.55 -10.97 -12.85
N GLY A 219 -17.66 -10.58 -13.78
CA GLY A 219 -18.05 -10.08 -15.11
C GLY A 219 -18.78 -11.12 -15.96
N PRO A 220 -18.14 -12.27 -16.28
CA PRO A 220 -18.79 -13.36 -17.00
C PRO A 220 -20.07 -13.87 -16.32
N LYS A 221 -20.09 -13.92 -14.98
CA LYS A 221 -21.23 -14.45 -14.20
C LYS A 221 -22.42 -13.48 -14.19
N LEU A 222 -22.15 -12.18 -14.10
CA LEU A 222 -23.18 -11.15 -14.25
C LEU A 222 -23.73 -11.14 -15.68
N ASN A 223 -22.88 -11.20 -16.70
CA ASN A 223 -23.33 -11.31 -18.10
C ASN A 223 -24.24 -12.54 -18.30
N GLU A 224 -23.91 -13.67 -17.67
CA GLU A 224 -24.70 -14.89 -17.74
C GLU A 224 -26.05 -14.76 -17.01
N LEU A 225 -26.12 -14.07 -15.87
CA LEU A 225 -27.38 -13.69 -15.22
C LEU A 225 -28.22 -12.78 -16.13
N LEU A 226 -27.60 -11.78 -16.76
CA LEU A 226 -28.28 -10.80 -17.61
C LEU A 226 -28.88 -11.43 -18.88
N LYS A 227 -28.30 -12.51 -19.42
CA LYS A 227 -28.90 -13.27 -20.52
C LYS A 227 -30.25 -13.92 -20.16
N ARG A 228 -30.47 -14.22 -18.87
CA ARG A 228 -31.70 -14.81 -18.33
C ARG A 228 -32.67 -13.75 -17.79
N HIS A 229 -32.20 -12.52 -17.67
CA HIS A 229 -32.94 -11.41 -17.10
C HIS A 229 -33.93 -10.81 -18.10
N ASP A 230 -35.13 -10.51 -17.63
CA ASP A 230 -36.17 -9.83 -18.40
C ASP A 230 -36.23 -8.34 -18.00
N ALA A 231 -35.55 -7.51 -18.78
CA ALA A 231 -35.50 -6.06 -18.57
C ALA A 231 -36.89 -5.39 -18.69
N GLN A 232 -37.85 -5.99 -19.41
CA GLN A 232 -39.20 -5.40 -19.54
C GLN A 232 -39.98 -5.47 -18.23
N LYS A 233 -39.79 -6.57 -17.47
CA LYS A 233 -40.41 -6.77 -16.15
C LYS A 233 -39.84 -5.85 -15.08
N THR A 234 -38.56 -5.51 -15.19
CA THR A 234 -37.82 -4.88 -14.07
C THR A 234 -37.36 -3.47 -14.35
N GLY A 235 -37.23 -3.06 -15.61
CA GLY A 235 -36.62 -1.78 -15.99
C GLY A 235 -35.10 -1.71 -15.81
N LEU A 236 -34.47 -2.71 -15.20
CA LEU A 236 -33.03 -2.72 -14.92
C LEU A 236 -32.25 -2.85 -16.23
N GLN A 237 -31.36 -1.89 -16.51
CA GLN A 237 -30.47 -1.91 -17.66
C GLN A 237 -29.04 -1.82 -17.16
N VAL A 238 -28.28 -2.91 -17.35
CA VAL A 238 -26.92 -3.04 -16.85
C VAL A 238 -25.91 -2.95 -17.99
N LYS A 239 -24.90 -2.11 -17.82
CA LYS A 239 -23.69 -2.08 -18.64
C LYS A 239 -22.53 -2.66 -17.86
N VAL A 240 -22.04 -3.82 -18.28
CA VAL A 240 -20.85 -4.46 -17.70
C VAL A 240 -19.59 -3.83 -18.30
N ILE A 241 -18.62 -3.51 -17.46
CA ILE A 241 -17.28 -3.01 -17.83
C ILE A 241 -16.23 -3.72 -16.99
N ASN A 242 -14.96 -3.63 -17.42
CA ASN A 242 -13.83 -4.31 -16.77
C ASN A 242 -14.15 -5.79 -16.52
N ASP A 243 -14.43 -6.53 -17.59
CA ASP A 243 -14.77 -7.95 -17.57
C ASP A 243 -13.78 -8.81 -18.37
N ASP A 244 -12.57 -8.29 -18.61
CA ASP A 244 -11.53 -8.97 -19.37
C ASP A 244 -10.77 -9.98 -18.50
N VAL A 245 -11.40 -11.14 -18.33
CA VAL A 245 -10.88 -12.27 -17.55
C VAL A 245 -9.78 -13.06 -18.26
N LEU A 246 -9.45 -12.72 -19.52
CA LEU A 246 -8.39 -13.39 -20.28
C LEU A 246 -7.00 -12.82 -19.96
N ARG A 247 -6.95 -11.59 -19.45
CA ARG A 247 -5.75 -10.91 -18.98
C ARG A 247 -5.71 -10.93 -17.44
N PRO A 248 -5.11 -11.95 -16.82
CA PRO A 248 -5.10 -12.06 -15.37
C PRO A 248 -4.35 -10.92 -14.68
N GLU A 249 -3.37 -10.29 -15.34
CA GLU A 249 -2.56 -9.21 -14.80
C GLU A 249 -3.34 -7.91 -14.51
N ILE A 250 -4.52 -7.74 -15.12
CA ILE A 250 -5.39 -6.58 -14.89
C ILE A 250 -6.51 -6.85 -13.87
N LEU A 251 -6.55 -8.04 -13.26
CA LEU A 251 -7.46 -8.35 -12.16
C LEU A 251 -7.25 -7.37 -11.00
N ASN A 252 -8.32 -6.66 -10.62
CA ASN A 252 -8.31 -5.60 -9.60
C ASN A 252 -7.35 -4.42 -9.89
N LEU A 253 -6.79 -4.31 -11.10
CA LEU A 253 -5.84 -3.25 -11.44
C LEU A 253 -6.57 -1.94 -11.74
N ASP A 254 -6.40 -0.95 -10.86
CA ASP A 254 -7.04 0.37 -10.95
C ASP A 254 -8.58 0.34 -11.09
N CYS A 255 -9.22 -0.74 -10.66
CA CYS A 255 -10.66 -0.96 -10.71
C CYS A 255 -11.12 -1.87 -9.56
N GLY A 256 -12.44 -2.05 -9.43
CA GLY A 256 -13.06 -2.90 -8.44
C GLY A 256 -13.37 -2.22 -7.11
N ALA A 257 -14.18 -2.89 -6.29
CA ALA A 257 -14.70 -2.36 -5.03
C ALA A 257 -13.60 -1.88 -4.07
N ASP A 258 -12.50 -2.64 -3.94
CA ASP A 258 -11.38 -2.28 -3.07
C ASP A 258 -10.65 -1.03 -3.55
N PHE A 259 -10.42 -0.88 -4.86
CA PHE A 259 -9.84 0.33 -5.43
C PHE A 259 -10.71 1.54 -5.15
N VAL A 260 -12.02 1.45 -5.43
CA VAL A 260 -12.96 2.56 -5.21
C VAL A 260 -12.99 2.96 -3.75
N LYS A 261 -13.07 1.97 -2.85
CA LYS A 261 -13.10 2.19 -1.40
C LYS A 261 -11.82 2.82 -0.86
N THR A 262 -10.66 2.27 -1.23
CA THR A 262 -9.37 2.68 -0.65
C THR A 262 -8.83 3.97 -1.27
N ARG A 263 -9.07 4.20 -2.57
CA ARG A 263 -8.64 5.41 -3.27
C ARG A 263 -9.67 6.54 -3.19
N GLN A 264 -10.90 6.26 -2.75
CA GLN A 264 -12.02 7.21 -2.68
C GLN A 264 -12.20 7.98 -4.00
N ARG A 265 -12.12 7.26 -5.12
CA ARG A 265 -12.32 7.78 -6.48
C ARG A 265 -12.85 6.68 -7.37
N ALA A 266 -13.50 7.07 -8.47
CA ALA A 266 -13.91 6.12 -9.50
C ALA A 266 -12.70 5.51 -10.24
N PRO A 267 -12.85 4.32 -10.85
CA PRO A 267 -11.86 3.77 -11.77
C PRO A 267 -11.50 4.81 -12.86
N PRO A 268 -10.22 4.97 -13.22
CA PRO A 268 -9.81 6.00 -14.18
C PRO A 268 -10.28 5.67 -15.59
N ASN A 269 -10.42 4.38 -15.92
CA ASN A 269 -10.85 3.90 -17.23
C ASN A 269 -11.84 2.71 -17.07
N PRO A 270 -13.05 2.78 -17.66
CA PRO A 270 -13.68 3.98 -18.21
C PRO A 270 -14.09 4.96 -17.11
N LYS A 271 -13.98 6.27 -17.39
CA LYS A 271 -14.38 7.32 -16.45
C LYS A 271 -15.91 7.48 -16.39
N PRO A 272 -16.53 7.57 -15.20
CA PRO A 272 -17.97 7.82 -15.07
C PRO A 272 -18.40 9.18 -15.60
N ALA A 273 -19.53 9.25 -16.30
CA ALA A 273 -20.17 10.52 -16.62
C ALA A 273 -20.94 11.06 -15.40
N PRO A 274 -21.01 12.40 -15.22
CA PRO A 274 -21.76 12.99 -14.11
C PRO A 274 -23.23 12.56 -14.08
N GLY A 275 -23.71 12.21 -12.89
CA GLY A 275 -25.09 11.78 -12.64
C GLY A 275 -25.42 10.32 -12.97
N GLU A 276 -24.50 9.57 -13.58
CA GLU A 276 -24.72 8.13 -13.84
C GLU A 276 -24.59 7.30 -12.55
N ARG A 277 -25.40 6.25 -12.43
CA ARG A 277 -25.34 5.29 -11.32
C ARG A 277 -24.32 4.19 -11.62
N TRP A 278 -23.34 4.04 -10.75
CA TRP A 278 -22.26 3.07 -10.89
C TRP A 278 -22.11 2.21 -9.63
N CYS A 279 -21.66 0.98 -9.82
CA CYS A 279 -21.11 0.17 -8.74
C CYS A 279 -19.91 -0.67 -9.20
N SER A 280 -19.08 -1.08 -8.25
CA SER A 280 -17.95 -1.99 -8.48
C SER A 280 -18.10 -3.25 -7.65
N LEU A 281 -17.81 -4.39 -8.28
CA LEU A 281 -17.55 -5.68 -7.63
C LEU A 281 -16.06 -5.79 -7.30
N ASP A 282 -15.66 -6.71 -6.43
CA ASP A 282 -14.27 -7.16 -6.33
C ASP A 282 -14.01 -8.43 -7.16
N GLY A 283 -12.74 -8.88 -7.21
CA GLY A 283 -12.29 -9.94 -8.11
C GLY A 283 -13.05 -11.27 -8.04
N ASP A 284 -13.60 -11.64 -6.87
CA ASP A 284 -14.43 -12.84 -6.66
C ASP A 284 -15.92 -12.55 -6.38
N ALA A 285 -16.32 -11.28 -6.54
CA ALA A 285 -17.69 -10.77 -6.41
C ALA A 285 -18.36 -11.04 -5.05
N ASP A 286 -17.60 -10.89 -3.96
CA ASP A 286 -18.12 -10.95 -2.58
C ASP A 286 -18.25 -9.56 -1.91
N ARG A 287 -17.87 -8.48 -2.63
CA ARG A 287 -18.00 -7.08 -2.17
C ARG A 287 -18.67 -6.19 -3.19
N LEU A 288 -19.46 -5.24 -2.70
CA LEU A 288 -20.14 -4.25 -3.52
C LEU A 288 -19.94 -2.83 -2.99
N ILE A 289 -19.59 -1.91 -3.88
CA ILE A 289 -19.53 -0.46 -3.59
C ILE A 289 -20.29 0.29 -4.67
N TYR A 290 -21.23 1.14 -4.29
CA TYR A 290 -21.90 2.07 -5.21
C TYR A 290 -21.18 3.42 -5.21
N TYR A 291 -21.30 4.17 -6.31
CA TYR A 291 -20.78 5.53 -6.42
C TYR A 291 -21.41 6.28 -7.60
N TRP A 292 -21.22 7.60 -7.62
CA TRP A 292 -21.45 8.42 -8.80
C TRP A 292 -20.56 9.66 -8.78
N VAL A 293 -20.55 10.39 -9.88
CA VAL A 293 -19.97 11.73 -9.95
C VAL A 293 -21.11 12.73 -9.88
N ASP A 294 -21.24 13.41 -8.74
CA ASP A 294 -22.19 14.50 -8.60
C ASP A 294 -21.74 15.69 -9.45
N PRO A 295 -22.62 16.30 -10.27
CA PRO A 295 -22.25 17.44 -11.10
C PRO A 295 -21.76 18.67 -10.30
N ASP A 296 -22.21 18.83 -9.06
CA ASP A 296 -21.91 19.97 -8.21
C ASP A 296 -20.69 19.70 -7.31
N THR A 297 -20.62 18.51 -6.72
CA THR A 297 -19.62 18.20 -5.66
C THR A 297 -18.56 17.17 -6.06
N GLY A 298 -18.65 16.57 -7.24
CA GLY A 298 -17.70 15.55 -7.70
C GLY A 298 -18.00 14.14 -7.18
N PHE A 299 -16.96 13.30 -7.06
CA PHE A 299 -17.11 11.89 -6.73
C PHE A 299 -17.76 11.68 -5.34
N PHE A 300 -18.81 10.84 -5.30
CA PHE A 300 -19.48 10.41 -4.08
C PHE A 300 -19.53 8.89 -4.01
N MET A 301 -19.08 8.33 -2.89
CA MET A 301 -19.05 6.89 -2.64
C MET A 301 -20.18 6.48 -1.68
N LEU A 302 -20.80 5.36 -1.98
CA LEU A 302 -21.77 4.68 -1.14
C LEU A 302 -21.25 3.29 -0.82
N ASP A 303 -20.57 3.19 0.31
CA ASP A 303 -19.90 1.96 0.72
C ASP A 303 -20.82 1.00 1.48
N GLY A 304 -20.24 -0.03 2.10
CA GLY A 304 -21.02 -1.05 2.80
C GLY A 304 -21.91 -0.51 3.93
N ASP A 305 -21.53 0.56 4.63
CA ASP A 305 -22.38 1.18 5.65
C ASP A 305 -23.60 1.86 5.04
N ARG A 306 -23.44 2.42 3.84
CA ARG A 306 -24.55 3.00 3.06
C ARG A 306 -25.51 1.92 2.60
N ILE A 307 -25.01 0.75 2.19
CA ILE A 307 -25.83 -0.40 1.82
C ILE A 307 -26.57 -0.95 3.06
N ALA A 308 -25.88 -1.12 4.19
CA ALA A 308 -26.49 -1.57 5.45
C ALA A 308 -27.61 -0.63 5.91
N THR A 309 -27.36 0.68 5.92
CA THR A 309 -28.37 1.67 6.33
C THR A 309 -29.55 1.75 5.37
N LEU A 310 -29.32 1.58 4.06
CA LEU A 310 -30.38 1.49 3.05
C LEU A 310 -31.27 0.26 3.29
N ALA A 311 -30.65 -0.92 3.46
CA ALA A 311 -31.34 -2.17 3.70
C ALA A 311 -32.11 -2.15 5.04
N ALA A 312 -31.46 -1.71 6.12
CA ALA A 312 -32.08 -1.61 7.44
C ALA A 312 -33.28 -0.65 7.45
N SER A 313 -33.16 0.51 6.81
CA SER A 313 -34.28 1.45 6.66
C SER A 313 -35.46 0.81 5.93
N PHE A 314 -35.20 0.16 4.78
CA PHE A 314 -36.28 -0.44 3.99
C PHE A 314 -36.95 -1.61 4.71
N ILE A 315 -36.18 -2.49 5.34
CA ILE A 315 -36.70 -3.64 6.08
C ILE A 315 -37.47 -3.18 7.32
N ALA A 316 -37.04 -2.13 8.01
CA ALA A 316 -37.78 -1.55 9.12
C ALA A 316 -39.11 -0.96 8.65
N ASP A 317 -39.14 -0.20 7.55
CA ASP A 317 -40.36 0.34 6.96
C ASP A 317 -41.35 -0.78 6.57
N LEU A 318 -40.85 -1.85 5.94
CA LEU A 318 -41.64 -3.03 5.59
C LEU A 318 -42.14 -3.77 6.84
N SER A 319 -41.31 -3.94 7.87
CA SER A 319 -41.69 -4.61 9.11
C SER A 319 -42.79 -3.85 9.85
N ARG A 320 -42.73 -2.52 9.86
CA ARG A 320 -43.81 -1.66 10.38
C ARG A 320 -45.09 -1.81 9.56
N SER A 321 -44.98 -1.72 8.24
CA SER A 321 -46.11 -1.89 7.32
C SER A 321 -46.75 -3.29 7.40
N ALA A 322 -45.94 -4.31 7.69
CA ALA A 322 -46.35 -5.69 7.89
C ALA A 322 -46.96 -5.94 9.29
N GLY A 323 -46.89 -4.98 10.22
CA GLY A 323 -47.34 -5.15 11.61
C GLY A 323 -46.46 -6.15 12.39
N LEU A 324 -45.15 -6.09 12.17
CA LEU A 324 -44.13 -6.99 12.75
C LEU A 324 -43.14 -6.27 13.68
N GLU A 325 -43.21 -4.95 13.80
CA GLU A 325 -42.24 -4.12 14.56
C GLU A 325 -42.02 -4.58 16.01
N HIS A 326 -43.06 -5.06 16.68
CA HIS A 326 -42.97 -5.57 18.06
C HIS A 326 -42.81 -7.10 18.13
N GLN A 327 -42.78 -7.79 16.99
CA GLN A 327 -42.69 -9.26 16.90
C GLN A 327 -41.29 -9.73 16.51
N LEU A 328 -40.60 -8.98 15.64
CA LEU A 328 -39.29 -9.33 15.11
C LEU A 328 -38.27 -8.25 15.46
N ARG A 329 -37.13 -8.67 16.02
CA ARG A 329 -36.04 -7.77 16.36
C ARG A 329 -35.12 -7.61 15.15
N ILE A 330 -34.94 -6.37 14.73
CA ILE A 330 -33.99 -5.99 13.67
C ILE A 330 -32.74 -5.43 14.36
N GLY A 331 -31.55 -5.84 13.92
CA GLY A 331 -30.28 -5.29 14.39
C GLY A 331 -29.31 -5.02 13.25
N VAL A 332 -28.46 -4.01 13.41
CA VAL A 332 -27.42 -3.67 12.45
C VAL A 332 -26.05 -3.94 13.07
N ILE A 333 -25.24 -4.75 12.39
CA ILE A 333 -23.92 -5.17 12.86
C ILE A 333 -22.86 -4.47 12.02
N GLN A 334 -21.95 -3.76 12.68
CA GLN A 334 -20.88 -3.00 12.06
C GLN A 334 -19.53 -3.41 12.66
N THR A 335 -18.44 -2.97 12.01
CA THR A 335 -17.09 -3.03 12.60
C THR A 335 -16.64 -1.63 13.00
N ALA A 336 -15.48 -1.55 13.66
CA ALA A 336 -14.87 -0.26 13.99
C ALA A 336 -14.60 0.63 12.77
N TYR A 337 -14.50 0.08 11.55
CA TYR A 337 -14.28 0.88 10.33
C TYR A 337 -15.51 1.66 9.86
N ALA A 338 -16.69 1.37 10.42
CA ALA A 338 -17.90 2.07 10.06
C ALA A 338 -17.79 3.57 10.38
N ASN A 339 -18.29 4.42 9.48
CA ASN A 339 -18.29 5.86 9.74
C ASN A 339 -19.21 6.18 10.93
N GLY A 340 -18.74 7.00 11.88
CA GLY A 340 -19.52 7.35 13.07
C GLY A 340 -20.85 8.03 12.76
N ALA A 341 -20.99 8.66 11.58
CA ALA A 341 -22.27 9.21 11.12
C ALA A 341 -23.28 8.12 10.77
N SER A 342 -22.84 6.99 10.21
CA SER A 342 -23.72 5.85 9.88
C SER A 342 -24.30 5.22 11.14
N THR A 343 -23.46 4.99 12.17
CA THR A 343 -23.90 4.47 13.48
C THR A 343 -24.91 5.40 14.12
N LYS A 344 -24.62 6.71 14.16
CA LYS A 344 -25.58 7.72 14.67
C LYS A 344 -26.89 7.72 13.89
N TYR A 345 -26.84 7.57 12.56
CA TYR A 345 -28.05 7.51 11.75
C TYR A 345 -28.92 6.31 12.11
N ILE A 346 -28.32 5.14 12.29
CA ILE A 346 -29.05 3.92 12.68
C ILE A 346 -29.70 4.09 14.06
N GLU A 347 -28.92 4.54 15.06
CA GLU A 347 -29.40 4.66 16.44
C GLU A 347 -30.44 5.78 16.60
N GLN A 348 -30.20 6.94 15.99
CA GLN A 348 -31.00 8.15 16.25
C GLN A 348 -32.17 8.31 15.27
N HIS A 349 -32.01 7.92 14.01
CA HIS A 349 -33.05 8.08 12.98
C HIS A 349 -33.82 6.80 12.71
N LEU A 350 -33.13 5.65 12.57
CA LEU A 350 -33.81 4.37 12.37
C LEU A 350 -34.31 3.75 13.68
N GLN A 351 -33.76 4.17 14.82
CA GLN A 351 -34.07 3.64 16.15
C GLN A 351 -33.84 2.12 16.25
N LEU A 352 -32.79 1.64 15.58
CA LEU A 352 -32.39 0.23 15.59
C LEU A 352 -31.13 0.02 16.44
N PRO A 353 -30.99 -1.13 17.12
CA PRO A 353 -29.77 -1.45 17.85
C PRO A 353 -28.60 -1.68 16.90
N VAL A 354 -27.44 -1.11 17.26
CA VAL A 354 -26.16 -1.33 16.57
C VAL A 354 -25.25 -2.19 17.44
N VAL A 355 -24.61 -3.20 16.83
CA VAL A 355 -23.58 -4.02 17.49
C VAL A 355 -22.26 -3.88 16.74
N CYS A 356 -21.22 -3.45 17.44
CA CYS A 356 -19.86 -3.40 16.89
C CYS A 356 -19.12 -4.71 17.18
N THR A 357 -18.58 -5.36 16.15
CA THR A 357 -17.77 -6.59 16.29
C THR A 357 -16.35 -6.39 15.77
N PRO A 358 -15.40 -7.30 16.08
CA PRO A 358 -14.15 -7.40 15.34
C PRO A 358 -14.37 -7.52 13.82
N THR A 359 -13.36 -7.13 13.05
CA THR A 359 -13.31 -7.24 11.59
C THR A 359 -13.35 -8.70 11.16
N GLY A 360 -14.06 -8.99 10.07
CA GLY A 360 -14.18 -10.31 9.49
C GLY A 360 -15.61 -10.86 9.62
N VAL A 361 -16.15 -11.22 8.46
CA VAL A 361 -17.53 -11.68 8.23
C VAL A 361 -18.02 -12.71 9.26
N LYS A 362 -17.15 -13.58 9.75
CA LYS A 362 -17.47 -14.56 10.79
C LYS A 362 -18.02 -13.92 12.07
N HIS A 363 -17.37 -12.86 12.55
CA HIS A 363 -17.79 -12.16 13.76
C HIS A 363 -19.10 -11.41 13.54
N LEU A 364 -19.22 -10.75 12.37
CA LEU A 364 -20.43 -10.03 12.00
C LEU A 364 -21.62 -10.98 11.87
N HIS A 365 -21.45 -12.09 11.14
CA HIS A 365 -22.47 -13.11 10.94
C HIS A 365 -22.93 -13.71 12.27
N HIS A 366 -22.00 -14.09 13.15
CA HIS A 366 -22.35 -14.64 14.46
C HIS A 366 -23.20 -13.67 15.30
N ALA A 367 -22.83 -12.37 15.32
CA ALA A 367 -23.62 -11.36 16.00
C ALA A 367 -24.98 -11.13 15.32
N ALA A 368 -25.05 -11.17 13.99
CA ALA A 368 -26.29 -11.02 13.23
C ALA A 368 -27.31 -12.13 13.53
N CYS A 369 -26.86 -13.36 13.77
CA CYS A 369 -27.71 -14.48 14.17
C CYS A 369 -28.44 -14.28 15.52
N SER A 370 -28.05 -13.30 16.34
CA SER A 370 -28.74 -12.98 17.60
C SER A 370 -30.04 -12.18 17.41
N PHE A 371 -30.32 -11.73 16.20
CA PHE A 371 -31.51 -10.98 15.80
C PHE A 371 -32.45 -11.84 14.93
N ASP A 372 -33.72 -11.46 14.84
CA ASP A 372 -34.65 -12.08 13.89
C ASP A 372 -34.33 -11.65 12.46
N ILE A 373 -33.88 -10.41 12.30
CA ILE A 373 -33.32 -9.88 11.06
C ILE A 373 -32.01 -9.15 11.38
N GLY A 374 -30.89 -9.73 10.97
CA GLY A 374 -29.56 -9.18 11.21
C GLY A 374 -28.97 -8.62 9.93
N VAL A 375 -28.86 -7.29 9.83
CA VAL A 375 -28.20 -6.60 8.71
C VAL A 375 -26.74 -6.41 9.08
N TYR A 376 -25.80 -6.91 8.28
CA TYR A 376 -24.38 -6.70 8.56
C TYR A 376 -23.60 -6.40 7.28
N PHE A 377 -22.82 -5.32 7.31
CA PHE A 377 -21.86 -5.00 6.27
C PHE A 377 -20.59 -4.42 6.89
N GLU A 378 -19.46 -4.73 6.30
CA GLU A 378 -18.22 -4.00 6.50
C GLU A 378 -18.17 -2.82 5.53
N ALA A 379 -17.52 -1.73 5.91
CA ALA A 379 -17.35 -0.55 5.06
C ALA A 379 -16.62 -0.83 3.73
N ASN A 380 -16.00 -2.00 3.56
CA ASN A 380 -15.37 -2.44 2.30
C ASN A 380 -16.38 -3.02 1.29
N GLY A 381 -17.67 -3.10 1.64
CA GLY A 381 -18.72 -3.60 0.77
C GLY A 381 -19.06 -5.08 0.96
N HIS A 382 -18.38 -5.82 1.83
CA HIS A 382 -18.75 -7.21 2.16
C HIS A 382 -19.87 -7.22 3.20
N GLY A 383 -21.00 -7.84 2.90
CA GLY A 383 -22.08 -8.00 3.87
C GLY A 383 -23.32 -8.66 3.29
N THR A 384 -24.34 -8.86 4.11
CA THR A 384 -25.65 -9.39 3.70
C THR A 384 -26.69 -9.12 4.79
N VAL A 385 -27.91 -9.64 4.61
CA VAL A 385 -28.97 -9.67 5.62
C VAL A 385 -29.35 -11.12 5.93
N LEU A 386 -29.33 -11.47 7.22
CA LEU A 386 -29.79 -12.77 7.70
C LEU A 386 -31.23 -12.68 8.20
N PHE A 387 -32.03 -13.69 7.89
CA PHE A 387 -33.39 -13.84 8.40
C PHE A 387 -33.47 -15.13 9.21
N SER A 388 -33.87 -15.02 10.47
CA SER A 388 -34.07 -16.20 11.31
C SER A 388 -35.16 -17.10 10.72
N PRO A 389 -35.14 -18.43 10.99
CA PRO A 389 -36.22 -19.32 10.59
C PRO A 389 -37.60 -18.83 11.06
N THR A 390 -37.65 -18.22 12.26
CA THR A 390 -38.87 -17.59 12.81
C THR A 390 -39.36 -16.43 11.96
N ALA A 391 -38.46 -15.53 11.54
CA ALA A 391 -38.80 -14.40 10.68
C ALA A 391 -39.34 -14.89 9.32
N VAL A 392 -38.62 -15.80 8.65
CA VAL A 392 -39.03 -16.36 7.36
C VAL A 392 -40.39 -17.07 7.46
N GLN A 393 -40.63 -17.85 8.52
CA GLN A 393 -41.91 -18.51 8.74
C GLN A 393 -43.04 -17.50 8.99
N THR A 394 -42.76 -16.44 9.73
CA THR A 394 -43.73 -15.38 10.04
C THR A 394 -44.13 -14.62 8.78
N PHE A 395 -43.18 -14.31 7.87
CA PHE A 395 -43.50 -13.67 6.59
C PHE A 395 -44.47 -14.49 5.75
N LYS A 396 -44.38 -15.82 5.83
CA LYS A 396 -45.19 -16.76 5.05
C LYS A 396 -46.56 -17.07 5.66
N THR A 397 -46.67 -17.05 6.99
CA THR A 397 -47.86 -17.55 7.72
C THR A 397 -48.73 -16.48 8.34
N LYS A 398 -48.22 -15.26 8.55
CA LYS A 398 -49.02 -14.18 9.11
C LYS A 398 -50.14 -13.78 8.14
N GLU A 399 -51.38 -13.87 8.60
CA GLU A 399 -52.53 -13.43 7.82
C GLU A 399 -52.59 -11.88 7.74
N PRO A 400 -52.50 -11.30 6.53
CA PRO A 400 -52.54 -9.87 6.35
C PRO A 400 -53.94 -9.31 6.60
N GLN A 401 -54.02 -8.18 7.30
CA GLN A 401 -55.27 -7.46 7.60
C GLN A 401 -55.59 -6.38 6.57
N SER A 402 -54.66 -6.08 5.65
CA SER A 402 -54.85 -5.12 4.56
C SER A 402 -54.02 -5.47 3.33
N PRO A 403 -54.35 -4.96 2.13
CA PRO A 403 -53.52 -5.12 0.94
C PRO A 403 -52.08 -4.62 1.13
N ALA A 404 -51.90 -3.47 1.81
CA ALA A 404 -50.58 -2.92 2.08
C ALA A 404 -49.73 -3.84 3.00
N GLN A 405 -50.37 -4.46 3.99
CA GLN A 405 -49.71 -5.42 4.87
C GLN A 405 -49.32 -6.69 4.11
N LYS A 406 -50.20 -7.16 3.22
CA LYS A 406 -49.90 -8.29 2.33
C LYS A 406 -48.71 -7.98 1.42
N ASP A 407 -48.69 -6.79 0.81
CA ASP A 407 -47.58 -6.34 -0.03
C ASP A 407 -46.26 -6.34 0.75
N ALA A 408 -46.26 -5.82 1.97
CA ALA A 408 -45.07 -5.79 2.81
C ALA A 408 -44.55 -7.19 3.17
N LEU A 409 -45.45 -8.13 3.52
CA LEU A 409 -45.10 -9.53 3.79
C LEU A 409 -44.56 -10.25 2.55
N ASP A 410 -45.19 -10.04 1.39
CA ASP A 410 -44.75 -10.61 0.11
C ASP A 410 -43.35 -10.11 -0.27
N ILE A 411 -43.07 -8.81 -0.06
CA ILE A 411 -41.75 -8.22 -0.32
C ILE A 411 -40.70 -8.75 0.67
N LEU A 412 -41.00 -8.79 1.98
CA LEU A 412 -40.08 -9.35 2.98
C LEU A 412 -39.72 -10.81 2.68
N SER A 413 -40.72 -11.61 2.29
CA SER A 413 -40.53 -13.00 1.86
C SER A 413 -39.66 -13.10 0.61
N ALA A 414 -39.86 -12.22 -0.38
CA ALA A 414 -39.04 -12.17 -1.58
C ALA A 414 -37.60 -11.70 -1.30
N LEU A 415 -37.40 -10.74 -0.39
CA LEU A 415 -36.07 -10.31 0.03
C LEU A 415 -35.30 -11.44 0.73
N ALA A 416 -35.96 -12.24 1.56
CA ALA A 416 -35.33 -13.39 2.21
C ALA A 416 -34.85 -14.47 1.22
N ASP A 417 -35.48 -14.55 0.04
CA ASP A 417 -35.07 -15.43 -1.06
C ASP A 417 -33.99 -14.79 -1.95
N LEU A 418 -34.05 -13.46 -2.15
CA LEU A 418 -33.14 -12.68 -3.00
C LEU A 418 -31.77 -12.49 -2.34
N ILE A 419 -31.75 -12.12 -1.07
CA ILE A 419 -30.56 -11.80 -0.31
C ILE A 419 -29.83 -13.10 0.05
N ASN A 420 -28.56 -13.19 -0.32
CA ASN A 420 -27.77 -14.39 -0.06
C ASN A 420 -27.46 -14.55 1.44
N GLN A 421 -28.16 -15.47 2.09
CA GLN A 421 -28.02 -15.74 3.53
C GLN A 421 -26.81 -16.62 3.89
N THR A 422 -25.94 -16.98 2.94
CA THR A 422 -24.74 -17.82 3.22
C THR A 422 -23.48 -17.00 3.46
N VAL A 423 -23.27 -15.99 2.62
CA VAL A 423 -22.10 -15.11 2.63
C VAL A 423 -22.48 -13.82 1.90
N GLY A 424 -21.70 -12.75 2.07
CA GLY A 424 -21.89 -11.55 1.26
C GLY A 424 -21.77 -11.86 -0.22
N ASP A 425 -22.72 -11.34 -1.00
CA ASP A 425 -22.88 -11.66 -2.42
C ASP A 425 -23.16 -10.38 -3.19
N ALA A 426 -22.13 -9.88 -3.87
CA ALA A 426 -22.18 -8.57 -4.50
C ALA A 426 -23.25 -8.48 -5.60
N ILE A 427 -23.58 -9.58 -6.28
CA ILE A 427 -24.63 -9.63 -7.30
C ILE A 427 -26.01 -9.61 -6.64
N SER A 428 -26.20 -10.39 -5.59
CA SER A 428 -27.43 -10.39 -4.78
C SER A 428 -27.67 -9.02 -4.14
N ASP A 429 -26.63 -8.42 -3.55
CA ASP A 429 -26.68 -7.11 -2.91
C ASP A 429 -26.99 -6.00 -3.92
N MET A 430 -26.43 -6.07 -5.13
CA MET A 430 -26.75 -5.14 -6.22
C MET A 430 -28.24 -5.22 -6.56
N LEU A 431 -28.79 -6.42 -6.74
CA LEU A 431 -30.22 -6.58 -7.00
C LEU A 431 -31.08 -6.08 -5.83
N MET A 432 -30.66 -6.32 -4.57
CA MET A 432 -31.32 -5.78 -3.38
C MET A 432 -31.33 -4.24 -3.39
N VAL A 433 -30.19 -3.59 -3.63
CA VAL A 433 -30.09 -2.12 -3.71
C VAL A 433 -31.04 -1.58 -4.77
N GLU A 434 -31.06 -2.17 -5.97
CA GLU A 434 -31.94 -1.72 -7.06
C GLU A 434 -33.44 -1.93 -6.73
N VAL A 435 -33.81 -3.00 -6.00
CA VAL A 435 -35.18 -3.14 -5.44
C VAL A 435 -35.50 -1.97 -4.52
N ILE A 436 -34.63 -1.68 -3.55
CA ILE A 436 -34.89 -0.66 -2.53
C ILE A 436 -35.04 0.73 -3.18
N LEU A 437 -34.13 1.09 -4.10
CA LEU A 437 -34.19 2.36 -4.81
C LEU A 437 -35.47 2.48 -5.65
N ALA A 438 -35.92 1.41 -6.30
CA ALA A 438 -37.17 1.40 -7.07
C ALA A 438 -38.41 1.57 -6.17
N HIS A 439 -38.43 0.99 -4.97
CA HIS A 439 -39.54 1.16 -4.01
C HIS A 439 -39.57 2.55 -3.40
N LYS A 440 -38.40 3.10 -3.03
CA LYS A 440 -38.29 4.44 -2.45
C LYS A 440 -38.38 5.56 -3.50
N ALA A 441 -38.31 5.21 -4.79
CA ALA A 441 -38.20 6.15 -5.91
C ALA A 441 -37.01 7.13 -5.72
N TRP A 442 -35.90 6.62 -5.19
CA TRP A 442 -34.73 7.42 -4.84
C TRP A 442 -33.72 7.46 -5.98
N THR A 443 -33.16 8.64 -6.20
CA THR A 443 -31.93 8.83 -6.96
C THR A 443 -30.70 8.53 -6.08
N MET A 444 -29.53 8.51 -6.69
CA MET A 444 -28.27 8.40 -5.96
C MET A 444 -28.12 9.56 -4.96
N LYS A 445 -28.47 10.78 -5.38
CA LYS A 445 -28.43 11.99 -4.54
C LYS A 445 -29.33 11.86 -3.32
N ASP A 446 -30.55 11.36 -3.48
CA ASP A 446 -31.46 11.12 -2.35
C ASP A 446 -30.87 10.13 -1.34
N TRP A 447 -30.23 9.07 -1.83
CA TRP A 447 -29.55 8.10 -0.97
C TRP A 447 -28.34 8.72 -0.24
N ALA A 448 -27.48 9.52 -0.89
CA ALA A 448 -26.39 10.22 -0.18
C ALA A 448 -26.89 11.13 0.94
N LEU A 449 -28.01 11.83 0.69
CA LEU A 449 -28.52 12.83 1.61
C LEU A 449 -29.16 12.26 2.89
N THR A 450 -29.26 10.93 3.01
CA THR A 450 -29.73 10.24 4.22
C THR A 450 -28.94 10.63 5.48
N TYR A 451 -27.62 10.73 5.35
CA TYR A 451 -26.71 11.27 6.37
C TYR A 451 -25.41 11.74 5.72
N LYS A 452 -24.65 12.59 6.41
CA LYS A 452 -23.35 13.07 5.94
C LYS A 452 -22.23 12.35 6.68
N ASP A 453 -21.38 11.64 5.95
CA ASP A 453 -20.20 11.00 6.53
C ASP A 453 -19.27 12.03 7.16
N LEU A 454 -18.69 11.67 8.31
CA LEU A 454 -17.54 12.39 8.84
C LEU A 454 -16.36 12.21 7.87
N PRO A 455 -15.62 13.27 7.52
CA PRO A 455 -14.34 13.12 6.85
C PRO A 455 -13.47 12.07 7.57
N ASN A 456 -12.97 11.11 6.80
CA ASN A 456 -12.24 9.97 7.34
C ASN A 456 -11.06 9.57 6.44
N ARG A 457 -10.05 8.95 7.05
CA ARG A 457 -8.82 8.51 6.42
C ARG A 457 -8.42 7.14 6.95
N LEU A 458 -8.04 6.24 6.04
CA LEU A 458 -7.46 4.94 6.35
C LEU A 458 -6.00 4.93 5.87
N VAL A 459 -5.07 4.69 6.77
CA VAL A 459 -3.63 4.65 6.51
C VAL A 459 -3.11 3.24 6.76
N ARG A 460 -2.27 2.75 5.85
CA ARG A 460 -1.50 1.51 6.00
C ARG A 460 -0.12 1.86 6.53
N VAL A 461 0.24 1.33 7.69
CA VAL A 461 1.55 1.52 8.34
C VAL A 461 2.31 0.20 8.28
N GLU A 462 3.43 0.18 7.57
CA GLU A 462 4.31 -0.99 7.55
C GLU A 462 5.03 -1.12 8.90
N VAL A 463 5.08 -2.35 9.41
CA VAL A 463 5.65 -2.66 10.73
C VAL A 463 6.51 -3.90 10.65
N GLY A 464 7.58 -3.96 11.44
CA GLY A 464 8.50 -5.11 11.42
C GLY A 464 7.80 -6.42 11.81
N ASN A 465 6.92 -6.37 12.82
CA ASN A 465 6.10 -7.51 13.24
C ASN A 465 4.69 -7.05 13.61
N LYS A 466 3.70 -7.36 12.76
CA LYS A 466 2.29 -7.01 13.02
C LYS A 466 1.69 -7.71 14.24
N ASP A 467 2.21 -8.89 14.62
CA ASP A 467 1.61 -9.71 15.69
C ASP A 467 1.88 -9.12 17.09
N LEU A 468 2.72 -8.07 17.17
CA LEU A 468 2.89 -7.24 18.38
C LEU A 468 1.64 -6.41 18.70
N PHE A 469 0.80 -6.11 17.70
CA PHE A 469 -0.39 -5.30 17.86
C PHE A 469 -1.58 -6.19 18.22
N GLN A 470 -1.87 -6.27 19.52
CA GLN A 470 -3.01 -6.98 20.04
C GLN A 470 -4.09 -5.98 20.40
N THR A 471 -5.34 -6.33 20.13
CA THR A 471 -6.48 -5.44 20.33
C THR A 471 -7.49 -6.03 21.31
N THR A 472 -8.40 -5.18 21.79
CA THR A 472 -9.57 -5.52 22.59
C THR A 472 -10.76 -4.65 22.15
N ASP A 473 -11.92 -4.87 22.75
CA ASP A 473 -13.11 -4.02 22.56
C ASP A 473 -13.54 -3.89 21.08
N ALA A 474 -13.84 -5.03 20.45
CA ALA A 474 -14.16 -5.10 19.02
C ALA A 474 -13.07 -4.49 18.11
N GLU A 475 -11.80 -4.70 18.48
CA GLU A 475 -10.61 -4.15 17.83
C GLU A 475 -10.51 -2.61 17.85
N ARG A 476 -11.31 -1.92 18.67
CA ARG A 476 -11.29 -0.46 18.79
C ARG A 476 -10.15 0.05 19.65
N LYS A 477 -9.55 -0.82 20.46
CA LYS A 477 -8.46 -0.45 21.38
C LYS A 477 -7.27 -1.39 21.23
N LEU A 478 -6.06 -0.86 21.23
CA LEU A 478 -4.84 -1.63 21.38
C LEU A 478 -4.65 -2.02 22.85
N SER A 479 -4.52 -3.32 23.12
CA SER A 479 -4.00 -3.82 24.40
C SER A 479 -2.48 -3.85 24.39
N HIS A 480 -1.87 -4.09 23.22
CA HIS A 480 -0.43 -4.07 23.01
C HIS A 480 -0.07 -3.36 21.69
N PRO A 481 1.06 -2.64 21.61
CA PRO A 481 2.00 -2.35 22.70
C PRO A 481 1.39 -1.50 23.83
N VAL A 482 1.81 -1.74 25.08
CA VAL A 482 1.33 -1.00 26.27
C VAL A 482 1.65 0.50 26.11
N GLY A 483 0.68 1.37 26.46
CA GLY A 483 0.79 2.82 26.32
C GLY A 483 0.41 3.36 24.94
N CYS A 484 0.35 2.52 23.90
CA CYS A 484 -0.05 2.95 22.55
C CYS A 484 -1.48 3.49 22.53
N GLN A 485 -2.42 2.79 23.15
CA GLN A 485 -3.80 3.25 23.21
C GLN A 485 -3.97 4.57 23.97
N ASP A 486 -3.20 4.78 25.05
CA ASP A 486 -3.28 6.01 25.83
C ASP A 486 -2.83 7.22 25.01
N GLU A 487 -1.80 7.07 24.17
CA GLU A 487 -1.36 8.12 23.26
C GLU A 487 -2.38 8.38 22.14
N ILE A 488 -3.00 7.34 21.59
CA ILE A 488 -4.11 7.48 20.63
C ILE A 488 -5.27 8.26 21.28
N ASP A 489 -5.68 7.87 22.49
CA ASP A 489 -6.78 8.51 23.22
C ASP A 489 -6.47 9.99 23.54
N LYS A 490 -5.21 10.32 23.85
CA LYS A 490 -4.76 11.72 24.06
C LYS A 490 -4.83 12.53 22.77
N GLU A 491 -4.45 11.94 21.64
CA GLU A 491 -4.46 12.64 20.36
C GLU A 491 -5.89 12.87 19.88
N VAL A 492 -6.76 11.87 19.95
CA VAL A 492 -8.18 11.96 19.55
C VAL A 492 -8.91 13.09 20.30
N LYS A 493 -8.64 13.28 21.60
CA LYS A 493 -9.26 14.34 22.43
C LYS A 493 -9.01 15.77 21.94
N LYS A 494 -8.01 15.98 21.08
CA LYS A 494 -7.66 17.32 20.56
C LYS A 494 -8.57 17.76 19.40
N TYR A 495 -9.36 16.84 18.83
CA TYR A 495 -10.14 17.07 17.62
C TYR A 495 -11.65 16.93 17.87
N THR A 496 -12.44 17.64 17.07
CA THR A 496 -13.91 17.65 17.23
C THR A 496 -14.56 16.46 16.54
N ALA A 497 -15.52 15.81 17.21
CA ALA A 497 -16.24 14.64 16.70
C ALA A 497 -15.31 13.53 16.19
N ALA A 498 -14.12 13.43 16.80
CA ALA A 498 -13.05 12.60 16.29
C ALA A 498 -13.04 11.21 16.92
N ARG A 499 -12.58 10.24 16.12
CA ARG A 499 -12.33 8.86 16.55
C ARG A 499 -11.18 8.30 15.73
N SER A 500 -10.28 7.58 16.40
CA SER A 500 -9.21 6.85 15.72
C SER A 500 -8.90 5.54 16.45
N PHE A 501 -8.48 4.54 15.70
CA PHE A 501 -8.00 3.27 16.23
C PHE A 501 -6.97 2.65 15.28
N ALA A 502 -6.19 1.71 15.80
CA ALA A 502 -5.18 0.98 15.07
C ALA A 502 -5.29 -0.53 15.32
N ARG A 503 -5.09 -1.34 14.28
CA ARG A 503 -5.07 -2.81 14.39
C ARG A 503 -4.16 -3.48 13.37
N ALA A 504 -3.64 -4.65 13.70
CA ALA A 504 -2.90 -5.47 12.73
C ALA A 504 -3.78 -5.85 11.52
N SER A 505 -3.20 -5.82 10.33
CA SER A 505 -3.84 -6.36 9.12
C SER A 505 -3.90 -7.89 9.19
N GLY A 506 -5.03 -8.47 8.78
CA GLY A 506 -5.21 -9.92 8.74
C GLY A 506 -4.53 -10.59 7.54
N THR A 507 -4.20 -9.81 6.51
CA THR A 507 -3.74 -10.29 5.20
C THR A 507 -2.32 -9.84 4.83
N GLU A 508 -1.74 -8.90 5.58
CA GLU A 508 -0.46 -8.26 5.25
C GLU A 508 0.34 -7.98 6.53
N ASN A 509 1.68 -7.90 6.45
CA ASN A 509 2.53 -7.48 7.57
C ASN A 509 2.50 -5.95 7.80
N ALA A 510 1.33 -5.43 8.16
CA ALA A 510 1.09 -4.00 8.36
C ALA A 510 0.09 -3.77 9.51
N CYS A 511 0.09 -2.56 10.07
CA CYS A 511 -0.95 -2.05 10.96
C CYS A 511 -1.82 -1.05 10.20
N ARG A 512 -3.14 -1.14 10.36
CA ARG A 512 -4.11 -0.24 9.74
C ARG A 512 -4.55 0.79 10.76
N VAL A 513 -4.44 2.07 10.40
CA VAL A 513 -4.86 3.21 11.20
C VAL A 513 -6.06 3.86 10.54
N TYR A 514 -7.17 3.91 11.26
CA TYR A 514 -8.37 4.63 10.83
C TYR A 514 -8.52 5.89 11.68
N ALA A 515 -8.88 7.01 11.05
CA ALA A 515 -9.30 8.22 11.76
C ALA A 515 -10.49 8.88 11.05
N GLU A 516 -11.39 9.46 11.83
CA GLU A 516 -12.47 10.35 11.39
C GLU A 516 -12.52 11.57 12.30
N ALA A 517 -12.97 12.71 11.76
CA ALA A 517 -13.12 13.97 12.51
C ALA A 517 -14.19 14.86 11.85
N ALA A 518 -14.49 16.02 12.45
CA ALA A 518 -15.46 16.97 11.93
C ALA A 518 -15.07 17.54 10.55
N THR A 519 -13.77 17.75 10.29
CA THR A 519 -13.26 18.29 9.02
C THR A 519 -12.22 17.38 8.36
N ARG A 520 -12.00 17.55 7.05
CA ARG A 520 -11.01 16.78 6.26
C ARG A 520 -9.60 16.98 6.80
N SER A 521 -9.21 18.23 7.06
CA SER A 521 -7.88 18.56 7.58
C SER A 521 -7.60 17.88 8.92
N GLU A 522 -8.57 17.90 9.84
CA GLU A 522 -8.43 17.26 11.14
C GLU A 522 -8.34 15.73 11.03
N ALA A 523 -9.15 15.12 10.16
CA ALA A 523 -9.13 13.66 9.96
C ALA A 523 -7.79 13.18 9.38
N ASP A 524 -7.24 13.91 8.40
CA ASP A 524 -5.96 13.59 7.78
C ASP A 524 -4.80 13.80 8.75
N GLU A 525 -4.80 14.90 9.51
CA GLU A 525 -3.79 15.18 10.54
C GLU A 525 -3.82 14.12 11.66
N LEU A 526 -5.01 13.78 12.17
CA LEU A 526 -5.18 12.76 13.20
C LEU A 526 -4.70 11.38 12.71
N ALA A 527 -5.04 10.99 11.49
CA ALA A 527 -4.58 9.73 10.91
C ALA A 527 -3.05 9.65 10.84
N ASN A 528 -2.40 10.73 10.41
CA ASN A 528 -0.94 10.79 10.33
C ASN A 528 -0.28 10.73 11.70
N LYS A 529 -0.81 11.45 12.71
CA LYS A 529 -0.27 11.39 14.07
C LYS A 529 -0.42 10.03 14.72
N VAL A 530 -1.57 9.37 14.54
CA VAL A 530 -1.78 8.01 15.03
C VAL A 530 -0.89 7.00 14.29
N ALA A 531 -0.66 7.18 12.99
CA ALA A 531 0.31 6.37 12.24
C ALA A 531 1.74 6.48 12.80
N VAL A 532 2.17 7.69 13.19
CA VAL A 532 3.46 7.89 13.87
C VAL A 532 3.51 7.20 15.23
N ILE A 533 2.45 7.31 16.04
CA ILE A 533 2.35 6.62 17.35
C ILE A 533 2.53 5.11 17.18
N VAL A 534 1.81 4.52 16.22
CA VAL A 534 1.88 3.09 15.88
C VAL A 534 3.28 2.68 15.44
N LEU A 535 3.93 3.46 14.58
CA LEU A 535 5.28 3.18 14.10
C LEU A 535 6.31 3.25 15.23
N CYS A 536 6.31 4.32 16.02
CA CYS A 536 7.27 4.53 17.12
C CYS A 536 7.19 3.44 18.20
N LEU A 537 5.98 3.05 18.61
CA LEU A 537 5.80 2.05 19.67
C LEU A 537 6.03 0.61 19.19
N SER A 538 5.92 0.35 17.89
CA SER A 538 6.31 -0.94 17.30
C SER A 538 7.82 -1.20 17.40
N LEU A 539 8.64 -0.16 17.21
CA LEU A 539 10.09 -0.21 17.31
C LEU A 539 10.56 -0.39 18.77
N LEU A 540 9.83 0.18 19.72
CA LEU A 540 10.07 0.02 21.16
C LEU A 540 9.68 -1.38 21.68
N ALA A 541 8.63 -2.01 21.13
CA ALA A 541 8.22 -3.36 21.51
C ALA A 541 9.17 -4.46 20.99
N ALA A 542 9.87 -4.22 19.87
CA ALA A 542 10.86 -5.15 19.31
C ALA A 542 12.19 -5.20 20.10
N THR A 543 12.40 -4.31 21.08
CA THR A 543 13.69 -4.10 21.78
C THR A 543 13.67 -4.46 23.27
N SER A 544 12.78 -5.38 23.69
CA SER A 544 12.66 -5.83 25.09
C SER A 544 13.80 -6.72 25.62
N THR A 545 15.05 -6.29 25.43
CA THR A 545 16.15 -6.50 26.38
C THR A 545 17.04 -5.27 26.32
N LEU A 546 16.71 -4.25 27.13
CA LEU A 546 17.63 -3.32 27.81
C LEU A 546 16.81 -2.15 28.36
N ALA A 547 17.14 -1.76 29.59
CA ALA A 547 16.49 -0.71 30.35
C ALA A 547 16.28 0.58 29.54
N VAL A 548 15.12 1.21 29.72
CA VAL A 548 14.74 2.51 29.15
C VAL A 548 15.84 3.55 29.36
N PRO A 549 16.26 4.26 28.29
CA PRO A 549 16.63 5.66 28.42
C PRO A 549 15.87 6.51 27.40
N SER A 550 15.17 7.52 27.89
CA SER A 550 14.68 8.72 27.16
C SER A 550 14.99 8.78 25.64
N LEU A 551 14.04 8.38 24.77
CA LEU A 551 14.22 8.43 23.31
C LEU A 551 13.36 9.50 22.62
N LEU A 552 13.30 10.67 23.25
CA LEU A 552 13.16 11.97 22.57
C LEU A 552 14.40 12.82 22.87
N LYS A 553 15.56 12.24 22.60
CA LYS A 553 16.76 13.01 22.27
C LYS A 553 17.10 12.64 20.83
N GLN A 554 17.16 13.65 19.96
CA GLN A 554 17.84 13.58 18.67
C GLN A 554 19.15 12.78 18.84
N THR A 555 19.18 11.52 18.42
CA THR A 555 20.46 10.83 18.22
C THR A 555 21.01 11.37 16.92
N ARG A 556 21.82 12.43 17.04
CA ARG A 556 22.60 13.02 15.95
C ARG A 556 23.38 11.90 15.25
N LEU A 557 23.42 11.92 13.92
CA LEU A 557 24.27 11.02 13.16
C LEU A 557 25.72 11.17 13.62
N SER A 558 26.45 10.07 13.75
CA SER A 558 27.89 10.14 13.99
C SER A 558 28.60 10.72 12.74
N PRO A 559 29.60 11.59 12.90
CA PRO A 559 30.39 12.11 11.77
C PRO A 559 31.05 10.98 10.97
N VAL A 560 31.18 11.19 9.65
CA VAL A 560 32.02 10.36 8.80
C VAL A 560 33.45 10.88 8.89
N VAL A 561 34.40 10.01 9.21
CA VAL A 561 35.81 10.37 9.32
C VAL A 561 36.66 9.55 8.35
N ARG A 562 37.75 10.14 7.86
CA ARG A 562 38.70 9.46 6.99
C ARG A 562 39.83 8.83 7.81
N GLN A 563 40.17 7.59 7.51
CA GLN A 563 41.39 6.93 7.98
C GLN A 563 42.15 6.34 6.79
N GLY A 564 43.21 7.02 6.36
CA GLY A 564 43.94 6.67 5.14
C GLY A 564 43.02 6.75 3.91
N SER A 565 42.89 5.64 3.19
CA SER A 565 41.98 5.50 2.04
C SER A 565 40.61 4.92 2.40
N LYS A 566 40.14 5.06 3.66
CA LYS A 566 38.84 4.56 4.11
C LYS A 566 38.00 5.64 4.77
N LEU A 567 36.69 5.53 4.62
CA LEU A 567 35.70 6.26 5.40
C LEU A 567 35.16 5.39 6.52
N LEU A 568 34.98 5.99 7.70
CA LEU A 568 34.51 5.32 8.90
C LEU A 568 33.37 6.10 9.56
N VAL A 569 32.43 5.37 10.15
CA VAL A 569 31.43 5.87 11.11
C VAL A 569 31.52 4.99 12.35
N ASP A 570 31.69 5.59 13.52
CA ASP A 570 31.85 4.88 14.80
C ASP A 570 32.93 3.79 14.77
N GLY A 571 34.05 4.07 14.09
CA GLY A 571 35.18 3.14 13.94
C GLY A 571 34.93 1.97 12.98
N LYS A 572 33.73 1.87 12.39
CA LYS A 572 33.40 0.86 11.37
C LYS A 572 33.49 1.46 9.99
N GLN A 573 33.90 0.66 9.02
CA GLN A 573 33.95 1.10 7.63
C GLN A 573 32.56 1.51 7.15
N TRP A 574 32.47 2.74 6.67
CA TRP A 574 31.29 3.29 6.03
C TRP A 574 31.51 3.28 4.52
N LYS A 575 30.45 3.02 3.77
CA LYS A 575 30.47 3.04 2.30
C LYS A 575 29.46 4.07 1.83
N SER A 576 29.90 5.00 1.01
CA SER A 576 29.01 5.97 0.39
C SER A 576 28.41 5.39 -0.90
N VAL A 577 27.07 5.29 -0.93
CA VAL A 577 26.29 4.80 -2.07
C VAL A 577 24.98 5.58 -2.09
N GLY A 578 24.57 6.09 -3.24
CA GLY A 578 23.26 6.70 -3.40
C GLY A 578 23.20 7.70 -4.55
N PRO A 579 22.05 8.31 -4.83
CA PRO A 579 21.86 9.06 -6.07
C PRO A 579 22.43 10.48 -6.07
N ASN A 580 22.59 11.02 -7.27
CA ASN A 580 22.70 12.45 -7.49
C ASN A 580 21.29 13.02 -7.59
N VAL A 581 20.88 13.76 -6.56
CA VAL A 581 19.59 14.46 -6.51
C VAL A 581 19.92 15.94 -6.48
N TYR A 582 20.20 16.49 -7.65
CA TYR A 582 20.76 17.83 -7.80
C TYR A 582 19.81 18.94 -7.32
N TRP A 583 18.50 18.67 -7.25
CA TRP A 583 17.42 19.67 -7.12
C TRP A 583 16.84 19.87 -5.70
N LEU A 584 17.45 19.35 -4.63
CA LEU A 584 16.86 19.39 -3.27
C LEU A 584 16.63 20.81 -2.69
N GLY A 585 17.36 21.82 -3.17
CA GLY A 585 17.22 23.22 -2.76
C GLY A 585 16.49 24.11 -3.78
N LEU A 586 16.59 23.78 -5.07
CA LEU A 586 15.98 24.51 -6.18
C LEU A 586 15.81 23.54 -7.35
N ASP A 587 14.69 23.55 -8.05
CA ASP A 587 14.38 22.58 -9.11
C ASP A 587 13.84 23.26 -10.38
N GLU A 588 14.36 22.87 -11.54
CA GLU A 588 13.94 23.37 -12.86
C GLU A 588 12.91 22.45 -13.58
N ASN A 589 12.63 21.26 -13.04
CA ASN A 589 11.79 20.25 -13.69
C ASN A 589 10.32 20.31 -13.28
N VAL A 590 9.97 21.21 -12.36
CA VAL A 590 8.61 21.30 -11.82
C VAL A 590 8.10 22.72 -11.89
N THR A 591 6.90 22.86 -12.47
CA THR A 591 6.12 24.09 -12.40
C THR A 591 5.30 24.05 -11.10
N PRO A 592 5.51 25.00 -10.19
CA PRO A 592 4.79 25.02 -8.93
C PRO A 592 3.35 25.54 -9.14
N PRO A 593 2.44 25.32 -8.18
CA PRO A 593 1.09 25.90 -8.20
C PRO A 593 1.12 27.43 -8.35
N ALA A 594 0.05 27.99 -8.91
CA ALA A 594 -0.07 29.45 -9.08
C ALA A 594 -0.01 30.16 -7.71
N GLY A 595 0.89 31.13 -7.58
CA GLY A 595 1.11 31.90 -6.35
C GLY A 595 2.35 31.48 -5.56
N GLU A 596 2.98 30.36 -5.91
CA GLU A 596 4.25 29.91 -5.32
C GLU A 596 5.46 30.55 -6.03
N PRO A 597 6.63 30.65 -5.36
CA PRO A 597 7.85 31.18 -5.96
C PRO A 597 8.26 30.41 -7.22
N TYR A 598 8.33 31.11 -8.35
CA TYR A 598 8.71 30.55 -9.65
C TYR A 598 9.48 31.60 -10.46
N ASP A 599 10.65 31.24 -10.95
CA ASP A 599 11.38 32.02 -11.94
C ASP A 599 11.11 31.47 -13.35
N PRO A 600 10.31 32.17 -14.18
CA PRO A 600 10.00 31.71 -15.52
C PRO A 600 11.19 31.77 -16.48
N SER A 601 12.25 32.53 -16.17
CA SER A 601 13.42 32.65 -17.05
C SER A 601 14.28 31.39 -17.07
N THR A 602 14.38 30.73 -15.92
CA THR A 602 15.11 29.48 -15.69
C THR A 602 14.19 28.29 -15.45
N LYS A 603 12.88 28.50 -15.43
CA LYS A 603 11.85 27.51 -15.07
C LYS A 603 12.04 26.89 -13.68
N SER A 604 12.66 27.63 -12.75
CA SER A 604 13.01 27.10 -11.44
C SER A 604 12.00 27.45 -10.36
N SER A 605 11.76 26.52 -9.44
CA SER A 605 10.96 26.69 -8.23
C SER A 605 11.57 25.95 -7.04
N TYR A 606 11.09 26.23 -5.83
CA TYR A 606 11.44 25.40 -4.68
C TYR A 606 10.73 24.04 -4.76
N PRO A 607 11.42 22.91 -4.56
CA PRO A 607 10.75 21.62 -4.50
C PRO A 607 9.81 21.56 -3.29
N THR A 608 8.74 20.77 -3.39
CA THR A 608 7.81 20.60 -2.26
C THR A 608 8.46 19.79 -1.13
N LYS A 609 8.06 20.08 0.11
CA LYS A 609 8.55 19.35 1.29
C LYS A 609 8.24 17.86 1.22
N GLU A 610 7.09 17.52 0.63
CA GLU A 610 6.66 16.13 0.40
C GLU A 610 7.64 15.41 -0.52
N ARG A 611 8.00 16.02 -1.66
CA ARG A 611 8.93 15.42 -2.62
C ARG A 611 10.34 15.27 -2.05
N VAL A 612 10.81 16.28 -1.31
CA VAL A 612 12.08 16.20 -0.58
C VAL A 612 12.04 15.08 0.46
N THR A 613 10.90 14.86 1.16
CA THR A 613 10.77 13.77 2.14
C THR A 613 10.72 12.41 1.46
N GLU A 614 9.98 12.29 0.36
CA GLU A 614 9.81 11.07 -0.41
C GLU A 614 11.14 10.54 -0.94
N VAL A 615 11.98 11.40 -1.53
CA VAL A 615 13.28 10.95 -2.05
C VAL A 615 14.21 10.46 -0.95
N MET A 616 14.17 11.03 0.27
CA MET A 616 14.93 10.50 1.42
C MET A 616 14.45 9.11 1.83
N ALA A 617 13.13 8.91 1.85
CA ALA A 617 12.53 7.61 2.15
C ALA A 617 12.89 6.56 1.10
N VAL A 618 12.86 6.92 -0.20
CA VAL A 618 13.25 6.06 -1.31
C VAL A 618 14.71 5.67 -1.22
N VAL A 619 15.62 6.62 -1.01
CA VAL A 619 17.06 6.33 -0.89
C VAL A 619 17.34 5.40 0.29
N ASN A 620 16.73 5.65 1.45
CA ASN A 620 16.86 4.75 2.61
C ASN A 620 16.28 3.36 2.33
N ALA A 621 15.12 3.25 1.68
CA ALA A 621 14.48 1.98 1.33
C ALA A 621 15.32 1.15 0.35
N LEU A 622 16.03 1.80 -0.57
CA LEU A 622 16.96 1.17 -1.51
C LEU A 622 18.32 0.82 -0.88
N GLY A 623 18.51 1.13 0.41
CA GLY A 623 19.76 0.87 1.13
C GLY A 623 20.88 1.88 0.81
N GLY A 624 20.55 3.02 0.21
CA GLY A 624 21.49 4.13 0.01
C GLY A 624 21.89 4.77 1.34
N THR A 625 23.15 5.22 1.42
CA THR A 625 23.74 5.82 2.62
C THR A 625 23.92 7.32 2.50
N MET A 626 23.83 7.87 1.29
CA MET A 626 24.03 9.29 1.02
C MET A 626 23.26 9.79 -0.22
N ILE A 627 23.14 11.11 -0.36
CA ILE A 627 22.74 11.83 -1.57
C ILE A 627 23.80 12.89 -1.91
N ARG A 628 24.24 12.97 -3.17
CA ARG A 628 24.98 14.13 -3.69
C ARG A 628 23.95 15.12 -4.24
N THR A 629 24.06 16.38 -3.86
CA THR A 629 23.01 17.37 -4.17
C THR A 629 23.59 18.75 -4.40
N HIS A 630 23.42 19.26 -5.62
CA HIS A 630 24.05 20.50 -6.07
C HIS A 630 23.41 21.72 -5.41
N THR A 631 22.09 21.84 -5.48
CA THR A 631 21.36 23.07 -5.14
C THR A 631 21.32 23.41 -3.64
N LEU A 632 21.75 22.49 -2.76
CA LEU A 632 21.98 22.83 -1.34
C LEU A 632 23.25 23.66 -1.12
N GLY A 633 24.20 23.62 -2.06
CA GLY A 633 25.45 24.36 -1.98
C GLY A 633 25.67 25.32 -3.14
N VAL A 634 25.30 24.94 -4.37
CA VAL A 634 25.28 25.83 -5.52
C VAL A 634 23.94 26.56 -5.59
N SER A 635 23.92 27.79 -5.09
CA SER A 635 22.70 28.58 -5.01
C SER A 635 23.05 30.05 -5.19
N THR A 636 23.34 30.43 -6.45
CA THR A 636 23.74 31.80 -6.81
C THR A 636 23.07 32.30 -8.10
N GLY A 637 22.81 33.60 -8.17
CA GLY A 637 22.39 34.29 -9.40
C GLY A 637 20.91 34.13 -9.81
N ASN A 638 20.21 33.10 -9.33
CA ASN A 638 18.77 32.98 -9.48
C ASN A 638 18.03 33.83 -8.42
N PRO A 639 16.90 34.49 -8.73
CA PRO A 639 16.08 35.18 -7.73
C PRO A 639 15.70 34.31 -6.51
N LEU A 640 15.57 33.00 -6.70
CA LEU A 640 15.22 32.03 -5.66
C LEU A 640 16.44 31.40 -4.97
N SER A 641 17.65 31.69 -5.42
CA SER A 641 18.89 31.18 -4.80
C SER A 641 19.17 31.82 -3.43
N ILE A 642 20.09 31.23 -2.64
CA ILE A 642 20.61 31.83 -1.39
C ILE A 642 21.21 33.21 -1.68
N TRP A 643 22.04 33.32 -2.72
CA TRP A 643 22.58 34.60 -3.20
C TRP A 643 22.04 34.95 -4.59
N PRO A 644 20.86 35.59 -4.71
CA PRO A 644 20.38 36.10 -6.00
C PRO A 644 21.34 37.15 -6.59
N LYS A 645 22.01 37.91 -5.73
CA LYS A 645 23.08 38.86 -6.07
C LYS A 645 24.20 38.71 -5.04
N GLN A 646 25.42 39.13 -5.39
CA GLN A 646 26.56 39.08 -4.49
C GLN A 646 26.24 39.72 -3.13
N GLY A 647 26.37 38.95 -2.05
CA GLY A 647 26.18 39.41 -0.67
C GLY A 647 24.72 39.67 -0.25
N VAL A 648 23.73 39.50 -1.13
CA VAL A 648 22.31 39.62 -0.77
C VAL A 648 21.80 38.22 -0.42
N VAL A 649 21.43 38.01 0.85
CA VAL A 649 20.92 36.71 1.32
C VAL A 649 19.40 36.66 1.14
N ASN A 650 18.91 35.63 0.45
CA ASN A 650 17.51 35.25 0.42
C ASN A 650 17.24 34.16 1.46
N GLU A 651 16.63 34.55 2.58
CA GLU A 651 16.30 33.62 3.67
C GLU A 651 15.25 32.57 3.28
N GLU A 652 14.42 32.84 2.28
CA GLU A 652 13.39 31.90 1.83
C GLU A 652 14.00 30.64 1.21
N ALA A 653 15.13 30.78 0.52
CA ALA A 653 15.88 29.66 -0.04
C ALA A 653 16.29 28.65 1.05
N PHE A 654 16.61 29.13 2.26
CA PHE A 654 16.97 28.25 3.37
C PHE A 654 15.79 27.43 3.91
N ASN A 655 14.53 27.80 3.69
CA ASN A 655 13.39 27.03 4.22
C ASN A 655 13.37 25.58 3.70
N ILE A 656 13.57 25.41 2.38
CA ILE A 656 13.56 24.10 1.76
C ILE A 656 14.90 23.36 1.94
N ILE A 657 16.03 24.09 1.92
CA ILE A 657 17.36 23.52 2.18
C ILE A 657 17.45 23.00 3.62
N ASP A 658 16.95 23.76 4.59
CA ASP A 658 16.85 23.33 5.99
C ASP A 658 16.00 22.07 6.14
N TRP A 659 14.88 22.02 5.41
CA TRP A 659 14.01 20.84 5.41
C TRP A 659 14.72 19.62 4.82
N ALA A 660 15.43 19.77 3.72
CA ALA A 660 16.20 18.68 3.09
C ALA A 660 17.28 18.13 4.03
N VAL A 661 18.07 19.01 4.67
CA VAL A 661 19.09 18.61 5.65
C VAL A 661 18.44 17.93 6.86
N TYR A 662 17.32 18.45 7.35
CA TYR A 662 16.61 17.85 8.47
C TYR A 662 16.07 16.45 8.15
N GLN A 663 15.40 16.29 7.00
CA GLN A 663 14.83 15.02 6.56
C GLN A 663 15.93 13.99 6.31
N ALA A 664 17.01 14.35 5.62
CA ALA A 664 18.14 13.44 5.42
C ALA A 664 18.65 12.87 6.76
N GLY A 665 18.78 13.72 7.78
CA GLY A 665 19.18 13.31 9.13
C GLY A 665 18.19 12.35 9.80
N LEU A 666 16.88 12.56 9.64
CA LEU A 666 15.83 11.67 10.16
C LEU A 666 15.86 10.28 9.50
N TYR A 667 16.13 10.21 8.20
CA TYR A 667 16.20 8.96 7.44
C TYR A 667 17.58 8.29 7.49
N GLY A 668 18.54 8.86 8.22
CA GLY A 668 19.89 8.31 8.30
C GLY A 668 20.74 8.46 7.03
N VAL A 669 20.28 9.28 6.08
CA VAL A 669 20.94 9.59 4.80
C VAL A 669 21.87 10.79 4.98
N ARG A 670 23.10 10.72 4.45
CA ARG A 670 24.08 11.81 4.53
C ARG A 670 24.16 12.61 3.23
N LEU A 671 24.57 13.88 3.30
CA LEU A 671 24.60 14.79 2.15
C LEU A 671 26.02 15.19 1.76
N LEU A 672 26.35 15.04 0.47
CA LEU A 672 27.55 15.59 -0.18
C LEU A 672 27.13 16.84 -0.98
N VAL A 673 27.75 17.98 -0.67
CA VAL A 673 27.30 19.29 -1.15
C VAL A 673 28.43 20.02 -1.91
N PRO A 674 28.35 20.16 -3.24
CA PRO A 674 29.25 21.01 -4.02
C PRO A 674 28.99 22.50 -3.75
N LEU A 675 30.07 23.28 -3.64
CA LEU A 675 30.00 24.70 -3.24
C LEU A 675 29.81 25.66 -4.42
N VAL A 676 30.13 25.24 -5.63
CA VAL A 676 29.92 26.01 -6.87
C VAL A 676 29.79 25.03 -8.04
N ASP A 677 29.27 25.48 -9.17
CA ASP A 677 29.25 24.71 -10.41
C ASP A 677 30.26 25.28 -11.42
N ASN A 678 30.84 24.41 -12.24
CA ASN A 678 31.64 24.79 -13.40
C ASN A 678 30.79 25.48 -14.47
N TYR A 679 29.51 25.14 -14.56
CA TYR A 679 28.61 25.57 -15.62
C TYR A 679 27.81 26.83 -15.28
N ASP A 680 27.23 27.44 -16.32
CA ASP A 680 26.37 28.62 -16.24
C ASP A 680 24.90 28.18 -16.28
N TYR A 681 24.42 27.56 -15.19
CA TYR A 681 23.13 26.87 -15.13
C TYR A 681 22.12 27.54 -14.19
N TYR A 682 20.89 27.01 -14.09
CA TYR A 682 19.78 27.68 -13.38
C TYR A 682 20.05 27.95 -11.90
N HIS A 683 20.81 27.09 -11.23
CA HIS A 683 21.19 27.20 -9.82
C HIS A 683 22.49 28.01 -9.60
N GLY A 684 23.10 28.47 -10.68
CA GLY A 684 24.31 29.28 -10.70
C GLY A 684 25.61 28.48 -10.76
N GLY A 685 26.73 29.19 -10.76
CA GLY A 685 28.07 28.63 -10.88
C GLY A 685 29.15 29.72 -10.96
N LYS A 686 30.36 29.34 -11.40
CA LYS A 686 31.52 30.25 -11.43
C LYS A 686 31.31 31.52 -12.27
N TYR A 687 30.45 31.43 -13.29
CA TYR A 687 30.10 32.55 -14.15
C TYR A 687 29.32 33.66 -13.42
N ASN A 688 28.56 33.34 -12.36
CA ASN A 688 27.88 34.37 -11.57
C ASN A 688 28.89 35.28 -10.86
N PHE A 689 29.92 34.68 -10.26
CA PHE A 689 30.98 35.42 -9.58
C PHE A 689 31.83 36.24 -10.56
N LEU A 690 32.12 35.71 -11.75
CA LEU A 690 32.78 36.45 -12.82
C LEU A 690 31.97 37.69 -13.22
N ARG A 691 30.67 37.54 -13.45
CA ARG A 691 29.78 38.65 -13.83
C ARG A 691 29.64 39.69 -12.73
N TRP A 692 29.55 39.28 -11.46
CA TRP A 692 29.50 40.23 -10.35
C TRP A 692 30.79 41.06 -10.21
N ALA A 693 31.93 40.51 -10.63
CA ALA A 693 33.21 41.23 -10.69
C ALA A 693 33.42 42.04 -11.99
N GLY A 694 32.42 42.11 -12.87
CA GLY A 694 32.46 42.90 -14.10
C GLY A 694 33.01 42.18 -15.33
N PHE A 695 33.26 40.86 -15.24
CA PHE A 695 33.55 40.03 -16.41
C PHE A 695 32.23 39.57 -17.02
N ASP A 696 31.74 40.30 -18.03
CA ASP A 696 30.58 39.89 -18.83
C ASP A 696 30.95 38.65 -19.64
N LEU A 697 30.77 37.47 -19.03
CA LEU A 697 31.03 36.16 -19.61
C LEU A 697 29.80 35.26 -19.39
N THR A 698 29.46 34.48 -20.41
CA THR A 698 28.48 33.39 -20.31
C THR A 698 29.06 32.12 -20.92
N GLN A 699 28.67 30.95 -20.42
CA GLN A 699 29.18 29.70 -20.98
C GLN A 699 28.84 29.56 -22.47
N ALA A 700 27.63 29.93 -22.88
CA ALA A 700 27.18 29.79 -24.27
C ALA A 700 28.01 30.62 -25.27
N ARG A 701 28.51 31.78 -24.86
CA ARG A 701 29.31 32.68 -25.71
C ARG A 701 30.82 32.45 -25.55
N ASP A 702 31.26 32.15 -24.33
CA ASP A 702 32.65 32.34 -23.90
C ASP A 702 33.30 31.06 -23.34
N SER A 703 32.76 29.87 -23.62
CA SER A 703 33.20 28.59 -23.00
C SER A 703 34.70 28.32 -23.01
N ASN A 704 35.45 28.84 -24.00
CA ASN A 704 36.92 28.72 -24.11
C ASN A 704 37.70 30.00 -23.76
N ASN A 705 37.06 31.01 -23.18
CA ASN A 705 37.69 32.30 -22.91
C ASN A 705 38.68 32.20 -21.73
N PRO A 706 39.97 32.54 -21.91
CA PRO A 706 40.97 32.50 -20.84
C PRO A 706 40.61 33.32 -19.60
N GLN A 707 39.75 34.34 -19.73
CA GLN A 707 39.28 35.14 -18.60
C GLN A 707 38.43 34.35 -17.60
N ILE A 708 37.93 33.16 -17.95
CA ILE A 708 37.27 32.26 -17.00
C ILE A 708 38.20 31.89 -15.83
N GLN A 709 39.52 31.85 -16.06
CA GLN A 709 40.53 31.62 -15.01
C GLN A 709 40.55 32.70 -13.92
N GLN A 710 39.90 33.84 -14.14
CA GLN A 710 39.77 34.88 -13.12
C GLN A 710 38.96 34.39 -11.91
N PHE A 711 38.09 33.39 -12.05
CA PHE A 711 37.41 32.80 -10.90
C PHE A 711 38.39 32.23 -9.87
N TYR A 712 39.48 31.62 -10.34
CA TYR A 712 40.51 31.02 -9.50
C TYR A 712 41.61 32.01 -9.08
N THR A 713 41.92 32.99 -9.93
CA THR A 713 43.13 33.83 -9.79
C THR A 713 42.85 35.24 -9.30
N ASN A 714 41.62 35.75 -9.45
CA ASN A 714 41.26 37.09 -9.02
C ASN A 714 40.90 37.11 -7.53
N ALA A 715 41.73 37.74 -6.71
CA ALA A 715 41.55 37.78 -5.26
C ALA A 715 40.18 38.32 -4.81
N THR A 716 39.59 39.26 -5.56
CA THR A 716 38.25 39.81 -5.25
C THR A 716 37.16 38.76 -5.46
N ILE A 717 37.24 38.00 -6.56
CA ILE A 717 36.29 36.92 -6.84
C ILE A 717 36.43 35.79 -5.81
N VAL A 718 37.67 35.39 -5.51
CA VAL A 718 37.95 34.37 -4.50
C VAL A 718 37.42 34.80 -3.12
N SER A 719 37.56 36.08 -2.76
CA SER A 719 37.00 36.61 -1.52
C SER A 719 35.46 36.53 -1.51
N ALA A 720 34.80 36.93 -2.61
CA ALA A 720 33.35 36.85 -2.71
C ALA A 720 32.84 35.41 -2.62
N PHE A 721 33.58 34.45 -3.20
CA PHE A 721 33.24 33.02 -3.07
C PHE A 721 33.41 32.51 -1.64
N LYS A 722 34.48 32.93 -0.94
CA LYS A 722 34.66 32.62 0.50
C LYS A 722 33.55 33.22 1.35
N ASP A 723 33.10 34.44 1.06
CA ASP A 723 31.97 35.06 1.76
C ASP A 723 30.68 34.26 1.55
N TYR A 724 30.42 33.76 0.34
CA TYR A 724 29.29 32.87 0.07
C TYR A 724 29.38 31.56 0.87
N ILE A 725 30.54 30.90 0.85
CA ILE A 725 30.80 29.69 1.64
C ILE A 725 30.51 29.94 3.12
N LYS A 726 30.96 31.09 3.65
CA LYS A 726 30.70 31.47 5.04
C LYS A 726 29.22 31.64 5.31
N THR A 727 28.48 32.34 4.45
CA THR A 727 27.02 32.47 4.56
C THR A 727 26.36 31.09 4.65
N LEU A 728 26.69 30.17 3.74
CA LEU A 728 26.12 28.83 3.72
C LEU A 728 26.47 28.00 4.97
N LEU A 729 27.75 27.90 5.32
CA LEU A 729 28.22 27.01 6.39
C LEU A 729 27.83 27.49 7.79
N THR A 730 27.68 28.81 7.97
CA THR A 730 27.30 29.39 9.27
C THR A 730 25.79 29.56 9.44
N HIS A 731 24.99 29.32 8.39
CA HIS A 731 23.54 29.27 8.50
C HIS A 731 23.10 28.21 9.50
N ARG A 732 22.10 28.55 10.32
CA ARG A 732 21.54 27.68 11.35
C ARG A 732 20.20 27.12 10.88
N ASN A 733 20.15 25.81 10.74
CA ASN A 733 18.96 25.10 10.31
C ASN A 733 17.82 25.29 11.32
N GLN A 734 16.66 25.75 10.84
CA GLN A 734 15.51 26.05 11.71
C GLN A 734 14.86 24.81 12.37
N TYR A 735 15.03 23.61 11.81
CA TYR A 735 14.39 22.38 12.31
C TYR A 735 15.21 21.64 13.37
N ASN A 736 16.55 21.69 13.27
CA ASN A 736 17.43 20.97 14.21
C ASN A 736 18.39 21.88 15.00
N ASN A 737 18.39 23.18 14.70
CA ASN A 737 19.15 24.21 15.39
C ASN A 737 20.69 24.04 15.30
N LEU A 738 21.20 23.27 14.34
CA LEU A 738 22.62 23.12 14.04
C LEU A 738 23.01 24.04 12.89
N THR A 739 24.24 24.55 12.92
CA THR A 739 24.80 25.15 11.69
C THR A 739 25.16 24.06 10.69
N TYR A 740 25.17 24.36 9.39
CA TYR A 740 25.58 23.38 8.39
C TYR A 740 27.04 22.91 8.59
N ALA A 741 27.90 23.77 9.13
CA ALA A 741 29.25 23.43 9.59
C ALA A 741 29.26 22.39 10.74
N GLU A 742 28.25 22.39 11.62
CA GLU A 742 28.15 21.47 12.76
C GLU A 742 27.38 20.19 12.42
N ASP A 743 26.40 20.25 11.52
CA ASP A 743 25.40 19.18 11.33
C ASP A 743 25.98 17.94 10.64
N PRO A 744 26.15 16.80 11.34
CA PRO A 744 26.79 15.59 10.77
C PRO A 744 26.01 14.95 9.62
N THR A 745 24.79 15.41 9.34
CA THR A 745 24.01 15.03 8.16
C THR A 745 24.69 15.46 6.88
N ILE A 746 25.21 16.69 6.82
CA ILE A 746 26.12 17.10 5.75
C ILE A 746 27.50 16.55 6.13
N PHE A 747 27.92 15.48 5.47
CA PHE A 747 29.17 14.80 5.85
C PHE A 747 30.38 15.37 5.13
N ALA A 748 30.16 16.01 3.98
CA ALA A 748 31.23 16.51 3.13
C ALA A 748 30.81 17.71 2.27
N TYR A 749 31.80 18.56 1.97
CA TYR A 749 31.69 19.60 0.95
C TYR A 749 32.67 19.32 -0.19
N GLU A 750 32.25 19.61 -1.41
CA GLU A 750 33.06 19.49 -2.62
C GLU A 750 33.41 20.89 -3.13
N THR A 751 34.67 21.11 -3.57
CA THR A 751 35.13 22.42 -4.07
C THR A 751 34.18 23.02 -5.10
N GLY A 752 33.58 22.16 -5.93
CA GLY A 752 32.53 22.50 -6.89
C GLY A 752 32.26 21.32 -7.82
N ASN A 753 31.15 21.36 -8.54
CA ASN A 753 30.80 20.35 -9.54
C ASN A 753 31.67 20.52 -10.80
N GLU A 754 32.43 19.49 -11.17
CA GLU A 754 33.15 19.37 -12.45
C GLU A 754 34.09 20.55 -12.80
N LEU A 755 34.83 21.07 -11.84
CA LEU A 755 35.67 22.26 -12.04
C LEU A 755 36.77 22.03 -13.10
N LEU A 756 36.85 22.98 -14.03
CA LEU A 756 37.81 23.01 -15.13
C LEU A 756 38.24 24.45 -15.41
N GLY A 757 39.33 24.59 -16.17
CA GLY A 757 39.70 25.85 -16.80
C GLY A 757 38.80 26.18 -18.00
N PRO A 758 39.33 26.96 -18.97
CA PRO A 758 38.59 27.31 -20.17
C PRO A 758 38.52 26.14 -21.17
N VAL A 759 39.40 25.13 -21.08
CA VAL A 759 39.42 24.03 -22.05
C VAL A 759 38.80 22.79 -21.45
N TRP A 760 37.87 22.15 -22.18
CA TRP A 760 37.24 20.92 -21.74
C TRP A 760 38.26 19.84 -21.35
N GLY A 761 38.15 19.31 -20.13
CA GLY A 761 39.04 18.26 -19.62
C GLY A 761 40.47 18.72 -19.28
N ASP A 762 40.76 20.02 -19.27
CA ASP A 762 42.11 20.53 -18.99
C ASP A 762 42.55 20.35 -17.52
N MET A 763 41.60 20.05 -16.62
CA MET A 763 41.77 19.98 -15.17
C MET A 763 42.48 21.22 -14.59
N ASN A 764 42.39 22.37 -15.28
CA ASN A 764 43.15 23.57 -14.97
C ASN A 764 42.48 24.37 -13.85
N CYS A 765 42.42 23.75 -12.69
CA CYS A 765 42.05 24.31 -11.40
C CYS A 765 43.36 24.47 -10.61
N PRO A 766 43.81 25.68 -10.25
CA PRO A 766 45.08 25.86 -9.56
C PRO A 766 45.13 25.20 -8.18
N ALA A 767 46.16 24.37 -7.92
CA ALA A 767 46.34 23.67 -6.65
C ALA A 767 46.38 24.61 -5.43
N ASP A 768 46.95 25.82 -5.59
CA ASP A 768 46.99 26.81 -4.52
C ASP A 768 45.59 27.35 -4.18
N TRP A 769 44.71 27.50 -5.17
CA TRP A 769 43.32 27.89 -4.96
C TRP A 769 42.53 26.77 -4.26
N VAL A 770 42.66 25.52 -4.72
CA VAL A 770 42.03 24.36 -4.05
C VAL A 770 42.46 24.27 -2.60
N ARG A 771 43.76 24.41 -2.31
CA ARG A 771 44.30 24.42 -0.94
C ARG A 771 43.73 25.56 -0.12
N ASP A 772 43.62 26.76 -0.70
CA ASP A 772 43.09 27.94 -0.01
C ASP A 772 41.60 27.77 0.37
N ILE A 773 40.77 27.28 -0.55
CA ILE A 773 39.35 26.99 -0.27
C ILE A 773 39.20 25.83 0.70
N ALA A 774 39.98 24.75 0.55
CA ALA A 774 39.96 23.61 1.47
C ALA A 774 40.30 24.04 2.90
N LYS A 775 41.35 24.83 3.08
CA LYS A 775 41.72 25.40 4.39
C LYS A 775 40.62 26.28 4.97
N TYR A 776 39.99 27.10 4.12
CA TYR A 776 38.91 27.97 4.54
C TYR A 776 37.69 27.18 5.05
N VAL A 777 37.26 26.17 4.29
CA VAL A 777 36.14 25.28 4.66
C VAL A 777 36.45 24.48 5.91
N LYS A 778 37.65 23.88 6.00
CA LYS A 778 38.10 23.15 7.21
C LYS A 778 38.21 24.06 8.44
N GLY A 779 38.55 25.33 8.25
CA GLY A 779 38.55 26.32 9.32
C GLY A 779 37.15 26.63 9.85
N LEU A 780 36.13 26.64 9.00
CA LEU A 780 34.73 26.83 9.39
C LEU A 780 34.07 25.55 9.91
N ALA A 781 34.40 24.41 9.32
CA ALA A 781 33.73 23.12 9.53
C ALA A 781 34.77 21.99 9.69
N PRO A 782 35.49 21.94 10.84
CA PRO A 782 36.65 21.07 11.02
C PRO A 782 36.35 19.57 10.97
N ASN A 783 35.10 19.17 11.23
CA ASN A 783 34.66 17.77 11.26
C ASN A 783 34.13 17.27 9.91
N LYS A 784 34.09 18.11 8.87
CA LYS A 784 33.60 17.73 7.53
C LYS A 784 34.71 17.14 6.70
N LEU A 785 34.39 16.19 5.83
CA LEU A 785 35.30 15.79 4.77
C LEU A 785 35.29 16.84 3.66
N PHE A 786 36.41 16.95 2.94
CA PHE A 786 36.53 17.88 1.82
C PHE A 786 36.91 17.14 0.53
N PHE A 787 36.09 17.33 -0.51
CA PHE A 787 36.22 16.66 -1.81
C PHE A 787 36.85 17.62 -2.82
N ASP A 788 37.80 17.11 -3.59
CA ASP A 788 38.24 17.78 -4.83
C ASP A 788 37.25 17.47 -5.95
N GLY A 789 36.56 18.51 -6.40
CA GLY A 789 35.56 18.44 -7.45
C GLY A 789 36.07 18.87 -8.82
N THR A 790 37.37 18.80 -9.07
CA THR A 790 37.92 18.91 -10.42
C THR A 790 37.36 17.78 -11.30
N TYR A 791 37.00 18.07 -12.56
CA TYR A 791 36.57 17.02 -13.50
C TYR A 791 37.77 16.14 -13.90
N GLY A 792 38.05 15.12 -13.10
CA GLY A 792 39.19 14.22 -13.24
C GLY A 792 40.19 14.29 -12.10
N ILE A 793 41.06 13.29 -12.01
CA ILE A 793 42.10 13.23 -10.98
C ILE A 793 43.30 14.10 -11.35
N ASN A 794 43.30 15.37 -10.91
CA ASN A 794 44.46 16.25 -11.04
C ASN A 794 45.56 15.83 -10.05
N LYS A 795 46.64 15.24 -10.58
CA LYS A 795 47.76 14.73 -9.77
C LYS A 795 48.45 15.80 -8.92
N THR A 796 48.38 17.08 -9.31
CA THR A 796 48.99 18.17 -8.53
C THR A 796 48.25 18.39 -7.20
N HIS A 797 46.96 18.01 -7.12
CA HIS A 797 46.13 18.18 -5.94
C HIS A 797 46.31 17.06 -4.90
N LEU A 798 46.83 15.89 -5.29
CA LEU A 798 47.02 14.73 -4.40
C LEU A 798 47.89 15.03 -3.17
N SER A 799 48.72 16.07 -3.24
CA SER A 799 49.59 16.53 -2.16
C SER A 799 48.91 17.49 -1.16
N ILE A 800 47.69 17.96 -1.46
CA ILE A 800 46.96 18.89 -0.60
C ILE A 800 46.43 18.14 0.62
N GLU A 801 46.85 18.55 1.81
CA GLU A 801 46.55 17.81 3.04
C GLU A 801 45.07 17.83 3.41
N GLU A 802 44.45 18.98 3.17
CA GLU A 802 43.06 19.30 3.52
C GLU A 802 42.03 18.58 2.65
N VAL A 803 42.43 18.04 1.50
CA VAL A 803 41.56 17.23 0.63
C VAL A 803 41.54 15.78 1.13
N ASP A 804 40.35 15.29 1.43
CA ASP A 804 40.13 13.93 1.95
C ASP A 804 39.81 12.94 0.85
N VAL A 805 39.02 13.37 -0.14
CA VAL A 805 38.41 12.53 -1.16
C VAL A 805 38.60 13.16 -2.53
N PHE A 806 38.89 12.34 -3.53
CA PHE A 806 39.04 12.75 -4.93
C PHE A 806 38.00 12.02 -5.77
N SER A 807 37.26 12.75 -6.59
CA SER A 807 36.22 12.20 -7.44
C SER A 807 36.51 12.30 -8.94
N ASP A 808 35.91 11.40 -9.71
CA ASP A 808 35.91 11.44 -11.18
C ASP A 808 34.57 10.92 -11.72
N HIS A 809 34.21 11.33 -12.93
CA HIS A 809 32.96 11.03 -13.60
C HIS A 809 33.18 10.16 -14.85
N PHE A 810 32.18 9.36 -15.21
CA PHE A 810 32.30 8.30 -16.21
C PHE A 810 31.17 8.30 -17.23
N TYR A 811 31.30 9.20 -18.22
CA TYR A 811 30.45 9.26 -19.41
C TYR A 811 31.32 9.17 -20.67
N PRO A 812 31.50 7.97 -21.26
CA PRO A 812 30.99 6.67 -20.82
C PRO A 812 31.76 6.01 -19.66
N THR A 813 31.24 4.89 -19.17
CA THR A 813 31.94 3.95 -18.27
C THR A 813 33.29 3.51 -18.84
N ASN A 814 34.33 3.53 -17.99
CA ASN A 814 35.71 3.22 -18.41
C ASN A 814 36.51 2.62 -17.25
N ASN A 815 36.72 1.30 -17.29
CA ASN A 815 37.41 0.55 -16.25
C ASN A 815 38.89 0.94 -16.15
N ALA A 816 39.56 1.20 -17.28
CA ALA A 816 40.97 1.59 -17.27
C ALA A 816 41.19 2.94 -16.57
N LYS A 817 40.32 3.92 -16.84
CA LYS A 817 40.30 5.24 -16.18
C LYS A 817 40.02 5.08 -14.69
N LEU A 818 39.01 4.28 -14.34
CA LEU A 818 38.65 3.98 -12.95
C LEU A 818 39.84 3.39 -12.17
N GLN A 819 40.48 2.36 -12.70
CA GLN A 819 41.62 1.70 -12.06
C GLN A 819 42.85 2.61 -11.93
N ALA A 820 43.12 3.44 -12.94
CA ALA A 820 44.19 4.42 -12.89
C ALA A 820 43.95 5.48 -11.81
N GLY A 821 42.71 5.95 -11.69
CA GLY A 821 42.27 6.91 -10.67
C GLY A 821 42.43 6.36 -9.25
N ILE A 822 41.87 5.17 -8.98
CA ILE A 822 41.99 4.46 -7.70
C ILE A 822 43.46 4.35 -7.30
N LYS A 823 44.30 3.81 -8.20
CA LYS A 823 45.73 3.61 -7.92
C LYS A 823 46.46 4.92 -7.58
N ALA A 824 46.15 6.01 -8.28
CA ALA A 824 46.77 7.30 -8.04
C ALA A 824 46.35 7.89 -6.69
N VAL A 825 45.06 7.86 -6.37
CA VAL A 825 44.48 8.46 -5.15
C VAL A 825 44.86 7.65 -3.91
N GLU A 826 44.78 6.32 -3.98
CA GLU A 826 45.19 5.44 -2.88
C GLU A 826 46.71 5.46 -2.65
N GLY A 827 47.50 5.58 -3.73
CA GLY A 827 48.94 5.79 -3.64
C GLY A 827 49.31 7.05 -2.86
N ALA A 828 48.43 8.07 -2.85
CA ALA A 828 48.55 9.27 -2.04
C ALA A 828 47.91 9.15 -0.64
N GLY A 829 47.36 7.99 -0.28
CA GLY A 829 46.71 7.74 1.01
C GLY A 829 45.36 8.46 1.17
N ARG A 830 44.65 8.68 0.07
CA ARG A 830 43.36 9.40 -0.01
C ARG A 830 42.22 8.45 -0.42
N VAL A 831 40.98 8.91 -0.30
CA VAL A 831 39.79 8.15 -0.70
C VAL A 831 39.43 8.48 -2.14
N TYR A 832 39.17 7.45 -2.95
CA TYR A 832 38.67 7.60 -4.31
C TYR A 832 37.14 7.50 -4.34
N PHE A 833 36.48 8.36 -5.10
CA PHE A 833 35.03 8.40 -5.24
C PHE A 833 34.62 8.39 -6.71
N ALA A 834 33.72 7.49 -7.14
CA ALA A 834 33.13 7.56 -8.47
C ALA A 834 31.90 8.47 -8.40
N GLY A 835 32.07 9.72 -8.80
CA GLY A 835 31.09 10.80 -8.56
C GLY A 835 29.81 10.65 -9.37
N GLU A 836 29.96 10.27 -10.64
CA GLU A 836 28.86 10.04 -11.59
C GLU A 836 29.29 9.02 -12.65
N TYR A 837 28.35 8.25 -13.19
CA TYR A 837 28.60 7.31 -14.28
C TYR A 837 27.34 7.05 -15.10
N ASP A 838 27.54 6.70 -16.37
CA ASP A 838 26.46 6.28 -17.26
C ASP A 838 25.84 4.95 -16.82
N TRP A 839 24.77 5.03 -16.04
CA TRP A 839 24.06 3.87 -15.48
C TRP A 839 23.02 3.26 -16.44
N VAL A 840 22.72 3.91 -17.55
CA VAL A 840 21.82 3.38 -18.60
C VAL A 840 22.60 2.75 -19.77
N GLY A 841 23.92 2.98 -19.84
CA GLY A 841 24.80 2.46 -20.89
C GLY A 841 24.58 3.12 -22.25
N GLN A 842 23.99 4.32 -22.28
CA GLN A 842 23.64 5.03 -23.51
C GLN A 842 24.83 5.76 -24.16
N SER A 843 25.87 6.06 -23.41
CA SER A 843 27.09 6.76 -23.87
C SER A 843 28.15 5.79 -24.43
N GLY A 844 27.89 4.47 -24.43
CA GLY A 844 28.85 3.44 -24.81
C GLY A 844 29.79 3.05 -23.65
N GLY A 845 30.98 2.51 -23.96
CA GLY A 845 32.01 2.16 -22.97
C GLY A 845 31.97 0.72 -22.45
N ASP A 846 32.64 0.49 -21.32
CA ASP A 846 32.68 -0.81 -20.65
C ASP A 846 31.31 -1.15 -20.04
N SER A 847 30.92 -2.43 -19.99
CA SER A 847 29.59 -2.79 -19.45
C SER A 847 29.49 -2.44 -17.98
N LEU A 848 28.30 -2.03 -17.51
CA LEU A 848 28.06 -1.79 -16.07
C LEU A 848 28.39 -3.02 -15.23
N GLU A 849 28.10 -4.22 -15.74
CA GLU A 849 28.52 -5.46 -15.08
C GLU A 849 30.03 -5.51 -14.91
N SER A 850 30.83 -5.15 -15.92
CA SER A 850 32.29 -5.11 -15.82
C SER A 850 32.81 -3.97 -14.93
N PHE A 851 32.19 -2.78 -15.02
CA PHE A 851 32.49 -1.61 -14.19
C PHE A 851 32.21 -1.92 -12.70
N PHE A 852 31.18 -2.72 -12.43
CA PHE A 852 30.85 -3.23 -11.10
C PHE A 852 31.54 -4.55 -10.73
N SER A 853 32.04 -5.34 -11.68
CA SER A 853 32.70 -6.62 -11.41
C SER A 853 34.19 -6.41 -11.16
N ASP A 854 34.87 -5.51 -11.87
CA ASP A 854 36.20 -5.02 -11.50
C ASP A 854 36.16 -4.40 -10.09
N SER A 855 35.03 -3.82 -9.69
CA SER A 855 34.82 -3.34 -8.32
C SER A 855 34.42 -4.42 -7.30
N ARG A 856 33.96 -5.61 -7.72
CA ARG A 856 33.61 -6.75 -6.85
C ARG A 856 34.71 -7.83 -6.77
N GLU A 857 35.44 -8.14 -7.83
CA GLU A 857 36.54 -9.13 -7.85
C GLU A 857 37.73 -8.67 -7.01
N GLN A 858 37.97 -7.36 -6.95
CA GLN A 858 38.97 -6.78 -6.05
C GLN A 858 38.62 -7.05 -4.57
N SER A 859 37.36 -7.33 -4.20
CA SER A 859 36.93 -7.62 -2.80
C SER A 859 37.27 -9.00 -2.30
N ARG A 860 37.53 -9.91 -3.23
CA ARG A 860 37.80 -11.30 -2.92
C ARG A 860 39.30 -11.60 -2.88
N SER A 861 40.13 -10.79 -3.54
CA SER A 861 41.60 -10.88 -3.47
C SER A 861 42.11 -10.34 -2.13
N ARG A 862 42.71 -11.21 -1.32
CA ARG A 862 43.28 -10.88 0.00
C ARG A 862 44.27 -9.70 -0.14
N ARG A 863 43.86 -8.56 0.45
CA ARG A 863 44.53 -7.24 0.54
C ARG A 863 44.08 -6.21 -0.52
N ARG A 864 43.09 -5.41 -0.10
CA ARG A 864 42.85 -3.97 -0.34
C ARG A 864 41.88 -3.56 -1.49
N HIS A 865 41.10 -2.49 -1.17
CA HIS A 865 40.48 -1.43 -2.02
C HIS A 865 39.02 -1.60 -2.53
N PHE A 866 38.07 -0.71 -2.13
CA PHE A 866 36.68 -0.64 -2.68
C PHE A 866 36.16 0.75 -2.98
N LEU A 867 35.51 0.82 -4.15
CA LEU A 867 34.68 1.87 -4.78
C LEU A 867 33.43 2.30 -3.98
N GLU A 868 33.00 3.53 -4.22
CA GLU A 868 31.77 4.17 -3.76
C GLU A 868 31.04 4.78 -4.98
N LEU A 869 29.72 4.58 -5.13
CA LEU A 869 28.98 4.69 -6.41
C LEU A 869 27.69 5.53 -6.29
N ILE A 870 27.48 6.44 -7.26
CA ILE A 870 26.28 7.26 -7.45
C ILE A 870 25.65 7.05 -8.84
N TRP A 871 24.33 6.80 -8.91
CA TRP A 871 23.54 6.85 -10.17
C TRP A 871 22.72 8.15 -10.30
N GLU A 872 22.31 8.50 -11.52
CA GLU A 872 21.71 9.80 -11.84
C GLU A 872 20.27 9.66 -12.37
N GLU A 873 19.29 10.38 -11.83
CA GLU A 873 17.96 10.50 -12.45
C GLU A 873 17.88 11.82 -13.23
N TRP A 874 18.03 11.77 -14.56
CA TRP A 874 17.58 12.85 -15.45
C TRP A 874 16.26 12.45 -16.10
N PRO A 875 15.20 13.28 -15.99
CA PRO A 875 14.02 13.11 -16.80
C PRO A 875 14.27 13.72 -18.19
N GLY A 876 14.87 12.96 -19.10
CA GLY A 876 15.03 13.42 -20.49
C GLY A 876 16.13 12.75 -21.33
N LEU A 877 16.07 11.43 -21.48
CA LEU A 877 16.53 10.71 -22.68
C LEU A 877 15.61 9.52 -22.95
#